data_AF-A0A942HGN0-F1
#
_entry.id   AF-A0A942HGN0-F1
#
_cell.length_a   1.000
_cell.length_b   1.000
_cell.length_c   1.000
_cell.angle_alpha   90.00
_cell.angle_beta   90.00
_cell.angle_gamma   90.00
#
_symmetry.space_group_name_H-M   'P 1'
#
loop_
_entity.id
_entity.type
_entity.pdbx_description
1 polymer ?
#
loop_
_entity_poly.entity_id
_entity_poly.type
_entity_poly.pdbx_seq_one_letter_code
_entity_poly.pdbx_strand_id
1 'polypeptide(L)'
;MCATTSPHPSTSEASRAWTATCERPAGEQGIALISALLVTMLMTALLVGFTTVVMSDQRYRVIDRSRNQAFYGASAGIEKLTADLGNLFSTNVAPTAAQLASLTANGKTPSITGVTFVAPMAPGTLATSSLSRCAAPNAIVQKGANGYSLQFCAAPSGNPTTASVAPIKTGPYEGLIAQQTPYQVDVTAHTSTGGEVHLSRSLESVSIPVFQFGMFSDVDLSFSAADDFDFGGRVHTNRDLYLAETAGRTLTLRDKVTAVREIIRQRLSNGVTIGTVGQTGTVKMATSPSAFRNLAANEGSVTDGPNSAQNEPTWHTVSLSSYNSWIRNGRTGVRALNLPLITVGGSNPDLVRRPVLNENNTNAILFGERMFNKASLRILLSDTAADIINLPGVTATAPVQLDGNWKTNPPNNGAAYGPVNATHPPIARSPGTVTAVITGGAASGAGRTLTIGAGVPAFFKVPDTLTVTAGANNWTLTGCAATKTLTTFTCTAVNPAHGAATAAGATVSGTVATVDGNIQVQTTTTANWAAGALSLTVATTMPFAPGSFFVGDQLISCTGYTANTLTNCTLAANVANNSTLTTAALSTAGTGTIGGYIKIERGNTDGTWTDVTMEILNYGIGAPNLVGAACGDPTPNAILRIQRLRDNALATCHYGAGSVQASTDFWPQALFDTREALSRDSAPGSSVLLGGVMYYIAIDAANLSRWFLGTAPFNGGTGTQSKIDNTGFTVFFSDRRNNRNAAGAETGDYGYEDFVNPGVANGPPNNVLDDGEDVNANGTLDTYGAIPNYNGVYSSVPPGAAAPLNLAARPTTTVSRGNAQVNRAILFRHALKVQNGASLAALGITGLTIVAENPVYIQGDWNANGTFNGAHAATAVIADAVNVLSNAWNDVNSFLFPYAADSRPRSANSYYRVAIISGKGRIFSKPGDVAAGSTFGTDGGAHSFLRMLEGETVASTVHYRGSMATFFYNRQANGPFKCCAGVVYGVPVRDYTFDTDFLNPALLPPNTPVFRDLNAVGFAQELRPGR
;
A
#
# COMPACT_ATOMS: atom_id res chain seq x y z
N MET A 1 -46.12 71.32 55.12
CA MET A 1 -45.84 72.09 53.89
C MET A 1 -46.92 71.67 52.90
N CYS A 2 -48.00 72.44 52.73
CA CYS A 2 -48.10 73.73 52.01
C CYS A 2 -48.04 73.52 50.47
N ALA A 3 -48.96 74.04 49.66
CA ALA A 3 -50.24 74.71 49.97
C ALA A 3 -51.24 74.67 48.79
N THR A 4 -52.49 74.99 49.11
CA THR A 4 -53.61 75.45 48.26
C THR A 4 -53.22 76.59 47.28
N THR A 5 -53.96 76.98 46.24
CA THR A 5 -55.42 77.29 46.15
C THR A 5 -55.97 77.32 44.70
N SER A 6 -57.27 77.10 44.53
CA SER A 6 -58.10 77.72 43.45
C SER A 6 -58.69 79.05 43.97
N PRO A 7 -58.99 80.05 43.12
CA PRO A 7 -60.42 80.36 42.96
C PRO A 7 -60.87 80.98 41.60
N HIS A 8 -62.18 80.91 41.39
CA HIS A 8 -62.96 81.74 40.44
C HIS A 8 -63.79 82.74 41.28
N PRO A 9 -63.81 84.05 40.97
CA PRO A 9 -65.07 84.81 40.85
C PRO A 9 -65.03 85.85 39.70
N SER A 10 -66.08 86.44 39.10
CA SER A 10 -67.55 86.59 39.28
C SER A 10 -67.98 88.05 39.58
N THR A 11 -69.25 88.38 39.26
CA THR A 11 -69.88 89.74 39.25
C THR A 11 -69.37 90.64 38.11
N SER A 12 -70.16 91.52 37.46
CA SER A 12 -71.63 91.79 37.43
C SER A 12 -71.96 92.55 36.10
N GLU A 13 -73.12 93.15 35.75
CA GLU A 13 -74.24 93.77 36.49
C GLU A 13 -75.60 93.75 35.68
N ALA A 14 -76.53 94.66 36.00
CA ALA A 14 -77.89 94.83 35.45
C ALA A 14 -77.96 95.36 33.98
N SER A 15 -79.08 95.40 33.23
CA SER A 15 -80.52 95.12 33.51
C SER A 15 -81.36 94.87 32.22
N ARG A 16 -82.61 94.39 32.38
CA ARG A 16 -83.90 94.73 31.70
C ARG A 16 -83.85 95.74 30.49
N ALA A 17 -84.68 95.66 29.42
CA ALA A 17 -85.90 94.87 29.15
C ALA A 17 -86.45 95.02 27.68
N TRP A 18 -87.25 94.03 27.24
CA TRP A 18 -88.45 94.11 26.35
C TRP A 18 -88.39 94.47 24.82
N THR A 19 -88.74 93.45 24.01
CA THR A 19 -89.69 93.43 22.84
C THR A 19 -89.45 94.11 21.46
N ALA A 20 -89.61 93.26 20.42
CA ALA A 20 -90.47 93.41 19.21
C ALA A 20 -89.91 93.87 17.83
N THR A 21 -89.82 92.88 16.92
CA THR A 21 -90.26 92.83 15.49
C THR A 21 -89.76 93.81 14.39
N CYS A 22 -89.28 93.22 13.29
CA CYS A 22 -89.11 93.75 11.92
C CYS A 22 -88.08 94.90 11.72
N GLU A 23 -87.50 95.14 10.53
CA GLU A 23 -87.69 94.52 9.20
C GLU A 23 -86.36 94.38 8.41
N ARG A 24 -86.38 93.94 7.15
CA ARG A 24 -85.20 93.74 6.26
C ARG A 24 -85.04 94.93 5.29
N PRO A 25 -83.81 95.32 4.91
CA PRO A 25 -83.32 94.98 3.56
C PRO A 25 -81.79 94.69 3.45
N ALA A 26 -81.29 94.50 2.23
CA ALA A 26 -79.88 94.25 1.86
C ALA A 26 -79.12 95.56 1.53
N GLY A 27 -77.79 95.62 1.31
CA GLY A 27 -76.71 94.61 1.37
C GLY A 27 -75.80 94.61 0.11
N GLU A 28 -74.47 94.60 0.26
CA GLU A 28 -73.50 94.59 -0.86
C GLU A 28 -72.11 94.00 -0.48
N GLN A 29 -71.20 93.78 -1.46
CA GLN A 29 -69.96 92.98 -1.34
C GLN A 29 -68.82 93.52 -2.25
N GLY A 30 -67.52 93.20 -2.11
CA GLY A 30 -66.82 92.31 -1.15
C GLY A 30 -65.48 91.69 -1.66
N ILE A 31 -64.89 92.19 -2.74
CA ILE A 31 -63.93 91.47 -3.63
C ILE A 31 -62.58 91.01 -3.01
N ALA A 32 -62.02 91.72 -2.02
CA ALA A 32 -60.65 91.48 -1.54
C ALA A 32 -60.40 90.08 -0.96
N LEU A 33 -61.45 89.39 -0.52
CA LEU A 33 -61.37 88.02 0.00
C LEU A 33 -60.98 87.00 -1.10
N ILE A 34 -61.43 87.20 -2.34
CA ILE A 34 -61.34 86.21 -3.41
C ILE A 34 -59.90 86.10 -3.95
N SER A 35 -59.20 87.23 -4.12
CA SER A 35 -57.80 87.24 -4.53
C SER A 35 -56.87 86.67 -3.44
N ALA A 36 -57.14 86.97 -2.16
CA ALA A 36 -56.42 86.36 -1.04
C ALA A 36 -56.64 84.84 -0.96
N LEU A 37 -57.86 84.37 -1.18
CA LEU A 37 -58.18 82.93 -1.26
C LEU A 37 -57.47 82.25 -2.44
N LEU A 38 -57.43 82.86 -3.62
CA LEU A 38 -56.72 82.29 -4.78
C LEU A 38 -55.22 82.18 -4.55
N VAL A 39 -54.57 83.20 -3.98
CA VAL A 39 -53.13 83.16 -3.68
C VAL A 39 -52.81 82.16 -2.57
N THR A 40 -53.62 82.09 -1.51
CA THR A 40 -53.42 81.09 -0.45
C THR A 40 -53.70 79.66 -0.92
N MET A 41 -54.68 79.46 -1.81
CA MET A 41 -54.93 78.16 -2.48
C MET A 41 -53.76 77.73 -3.38
N LEU A 42 -53.16 78.65 -4.13
CA LEU A 42 -51.97 78.37 -4.94
C LEU A 42 -50.74 78.04 -4.07
N MET A 43 -50.51 78.83 -3.01
CA MET A 43 -49.42 78.61 -2.04
C MET A 43 -49.57 77.28 -1.30
N THR A 44 -50.78 76.90 -0.89
CA THR A 44 -51.03 75.61 -0.24
C THR A 44 -50.91 74.43 -1.21
N ALA A 45 -51.34 74.57 -2.47
CA ALA A 45 -51.11 73.55 -3.49
C ALA A 45 -49.60 73.33 -3.73
N LEU A 46 -48.80 74.41 -3.81
CA LEU A 46 -47.33 74.32 -3.90
C LEU A 46 -46.70 73.71 -2.64
N LEU A 47 -47.18 74.06 -1.44
CA LEU A 47 -46.69 73.50 -0.17
C LEU A 47 -46.97 71.99 -0.08
N VAL A 48 -48.17 71.55 -0.49
CA VAL A 48 -48.56 70.13 -0.56
C VAL A 48 -47.73 69.38 -1.62
N GLY A 49 -47.52 69.98 -2.80
CA GLY A 49 -46.64 69.44 -3.82
C GLY A 49 -45.19 69.27 -3.33
N PHE A 50 -44.65 70.27 -2.63
CA PHE A 50 -43.28 70.21 -2.11
C PHE A 50 -43.15 69.22 -0.95
N THR A 51 -44.10 69.20 -0.01
CA THR A 51 -44.07 68.24 1.11
C THR A 51 -44.27 66.79 0.65
N THR A 52 -45.13 66.52 -0.34
CA THR A 52 -45.24 65.16 -0.91
C THR A 52 -43.97 64.73 -1.64
N VAL A 53 -43.29 65.62 -2.37
CA VAL A 53 -41.97 65.33 -2.98
C VAL A 53 -40.89 65.09 -1.93
N VAL A 54 -40.82 65.89 -0.86
CA VAL A 54 -39.84 65.71 0.23
C VAL A 54 -40.10 64.43 1.03
N MET A 55 -41.36 64.12 1.36
CA MET A 55 -41.72 62.85 2.01
C MET A 55 -41.42 61.65 1.12
N SER A 56 -41.60 61.79 -0.20
CA SER A 56 -41.22 60.78 -1.19
C SER A 56 -39.71 60.55 -1.20
N ASP A 57 -38.90 61.60 -1.34
CA ASP A 57 -37.42 61.49 -1.34
C ASP A 57 -36.88 60.93 -0.01
N GLN A 58 -37.41 61.39 1.13
CA GLN A 58 -37.07 60.81 2.44
C GLN A 58 -37.42 59.31 2.52
N ARG A 59 -38.60 58.91 2.03
CA ARG A 59 -39.02 57.49 2.00
C ARG A 59 -38.14 56.66 1.06
N TYR A 60 -37.79 57.18 -0.12
CA TYR A 60 -36.87 56.52 -1.05
C TYR A 60 -35.46 56.35 -0.44
N ARG A 61 -34.90 57.39 0.20
CA ARG A 61 -33.60 57.29 0.90
C ARG A 61 -33.61 56.27 2.04
N VAL A 62 -34.71 56.14 2.78
CA VAL A 62 -34.85 55.12 3.83
C VAL A 62 -34.95 53.72 3.23
N ILE A 63 -35.72 53.52 2.16
CA ILE A 63 -35.83 52.24 1.45
C ILE A 63 -34.48 51.84 0.85
N ASP A 64 -33.77 52.76 0.20
CA ASP A 64 -32.47 52.51 -0.42
C ASP A 64 -31.39 52.20 0.62
N ARG A 65 -31.32 52.96 1.72
CA ARG A 65 -30.44 52.64 2.86
C ARG A 65 -30.77 51.27 3.46
N SER A 66 -32.05 50.93 3.61
CA SER A 66 -32.53 49.64 4.12
C SER A 66 -32.11 48.48 3.21
N ARG A 67 -32.23 48.65 1.88
CA ARG A 67 -31.78 47.68 0.86
C ARG A 67 -30.27 47.53 0.81
N ASN A 68 -29.51 48.62 0.85
CA ASN A 68 -28.05 48.59 0.86
C ASN A 68 -27.52 47.90 2.14
N GLN A 69 -28.12 48.16 3.30
CA GLN A 69 -27.78 47.44 4.55
C GLN A 69 -28.14 45.95 4.48
N ALA A 70 -29.29 45.58 3.88
CA ALA A 70 -29.65 44.18 3.64
C ALA A 70 -28.67 43.48 2.67
N PHE A 71 -28.26 44.16 1.60
CA PHE A 71 -27.28 43.65 0.62
C PHE A 71 -25.92 43.37 1.26
N TYR A 72 -25.36 44.32 2.02
CA TYR A 72 -24.09 44.09 2.73
C TYR A 72 -24.23 43.04 3.84
N GLY A 73 -25.40 42.94 4.48
CA GLY A 73 -25.72 41.85 5.42
C GLY A 73 -25.73 40.46 4.77
N ALA A 74 -26.37 40.32 3.62
CA ALA A 74 -26.38 39.08 2.84
C ALA A 74 -24.99 38.74 2.29
N SER A 75 -24.23 39.75 1.82
CA SER A 75 -22.85 39.62 1.36
C SER A 75 -21.94 39.10 2.47
N ALA A 76 -21.94 39.72 3.65
CA ALA A 76 -21.17 39.26 4.79
C ALA A 76 -21.58 37.84 5.25
N GLY A 77 -22.86 37.48 5.12
CA GLY A 77 -23.33 36.12 5.35
C GLY A 77 -22.82 35.10 4.34
N ILE A 78 -22.90 35.41 3.03
CA ILE A 78 -22.50 34.45 1.98
C ILE A 78 -20.98 34.27 1.90
N GLU A 79 -20.20 35.33 2.14
CA GLU A 79 -18.75 35.21 2.28
C GLU A 79 -18.38 34.39 3.52
N LYS A 80 -19.04 34.60 4.67
CA LYS A 80 -18.79 33.79 5.86
C LYS A 80 -19.11 32.31 5.63
N LEU A 81 -20.27 31.98 5.05
CA LEU A 81 -20.64 30.58 4.82
C LEU A 81 -19.77 29.92 3.73
N THR A 82 -19.28 30.70 2.74
CA THR A 82 -18.26 30.24 1.79
C THR A 82 -16.93 29.93 2.50
N ALA A 83 -16.48 30.82 3.39
CA ALA A 83 -15.23 30.64 4.14
C ALA A 83 -15.32 29.48 5.16
N ASP A 84 -16.41 29.39 5.93
CA ASP A 84 -16.66 28.28 6.87
C ASP A 84 -16.76 26.92 6.14
N LEU A 85 -17.29 26.89 4.90
CA LEU A 85 -17.29 25.68 4.06
C LEU A 85 -15.88 25.37 3.50
N GLY A 86 -15.13 26.38 3.05
CA GLY A 86 -13.74 26.22 2.62
C GLY A 86 -12.84 25.69 3.74
N ASN A 87 -13.02 26.21 4.97
CA ASN A 87 -12.35 25.72 6.18
C ASN A 87 -12.75 24.28 6.54
N LEU A 88 -13.99 23.88 6.25
CA LEU A 88 -14.40 22.48 6.41
C LEU A 88 -13.71 21.57 5.39
N PHE A 89 -13.59 21.98 4.12
CA PHE A 89 -12.85 21.22 3.10
C PHE A 89 -11.33 21.22 3.28
N SER A 90 -10.74 22.27 3.88
CA SER A 90 -9.31 22.26 4.25
C SER A 90 -8.98 21.33 5.42
N THR A 91 -9.99 20.75 6.06
CA THR A 91 -9.83 19.79 7.18
C THR A 91 -10.54 18.44 6.95
N ASN A 92 -11.46 18.33 5.98
CA ASN A 92 -12.27 17.14 5.75
C ASN A 92 -12.37 16.80 4.24
N VAL A 93 -11.95 15.60 3.90
CA VAL A 93 -11.91 15.08 2.52
C VAL A 93 -13.31 14.83 1.93
N ALA A 94 -14.25 14.39 2.78
CA ALA A 94 -15.64 14.14 2.43
C ALA A 94 -16.55 14.58 3.61
N PRO A 95 -16.99 15.85 3.66
CA PRO A 95 -17.81 16.37 4.75
C PRO A 95 -19.13 15.61 4.92
N THR A 96 -19.43 15.18 6.14
CA THR A 96 -20.72 14.56 6.48
C THR A 96 -21.85 15.58 6.51
N ALA A 97 -23.08 15.10 6.33
CA ALA A 97 -24.29 15.91 6.45
C ALA A 97 -24.50 16.54 7.85
N ALA A 98 -23.88 15.96 8.88
CA ALA A 98 -23.85 16.52 10.24
C ALA A 98 -22.86 17.69 10.36
N GLN A 99 -21.66 17.56 9.78
CA GLN A 99 -20.68 18.65 9.74
C GLN A 99 -21.21 19.84 8.92
N LEU A 100 -21.84 19.58 7.78
CA LEU A 100 -22.50 20.62 6.97
C LEU A 100 -23.68 21.28 7.69
N ALA A 101 -24.42 20.54 8.53
CA ALA A 101 -25.44 21.14 9.41
C ALA A 101 -24.82 22.04 10.49
N SER A 102 -23.62 21.72 10.99
CA SER A 102 -22.95 22.56 11.99
C SER A 102 -22.57 23.95 11.46
N LEU A 103 -22.25 24.08 10.16
CA LEU A 103 -21.94 25.37 9.52
C LEU A 103 -23.16 26.30 9.41
N THR A 104 -24.37 25.72 9.40
CA THR A 104 -25.64 26.44 9.18
C THR A 104 -26.45 26.63 10.48
N ALA A 105 -25.84 26.36 11.64
CA ALA A 105 -26.44 26.65 12.95
C ALA A 105 -26.48 28.17 13.22
N ASN A 106 -27.47 28.64 14.00
CA ASN A 106 -27.66 30.07 14.28
C ASN A 106 -26.38 30.77 14.79
N GLY A 107 -25.60 30.11 15.66
CA GLY A 107 -24.32 30.63 16.19
C GLY A 107 -23.17 30.73 15.16
N LYS A 108 -23.36 30.23 13.94
CA LYS A 108 -22.46 30.38 12.79
C LYS A 108 -22.88 31.51 11.84
N THR A 109 -24.02 32.16 12.03
CA THR A 109 -24.32 33.41 11.29
C THR A 109 -23.30 34.53 11.65
N PRO A 110 -23.10 35.56 10.81
CA PRO A 110 -22.41 36.78 11.22
C PRO A 110 -23.27 37.62 12.16
N SER A 111 -22.67 38.23 13.20
CA SER A 111 -23.36 39.20 14.05
C SER A 111 -23.25 40.60 13.45
N ILE A 112 -24.36 41.13 12.93
CA ILE A 112 -24.42 42.45 12.26
C ILE A 112 -25.59 43.25 12.84
N THR A 113 -25.31 44.46 13.33
CA THR A 113 -26.32 45.30 13.99
C THR A 113 -27.48 45.66 13.05
N GLY A 114 -28.70 45.36 13.47
CA GLY A 114 -29.92 45.64 12.70
C GLY A 114 -30.19 44.71 11.52
N VAL A 115 -29.44 43.59 11.39
CA VAL A 115 -29.63 42.56 10.37
C VAL A 115 -29.94 41.21 11.03
N THR A 116 -30.87 40.46 10.46
CA THR A 116 -31.25 39.10 10.86
C THR A 116 -31.39 38.20 9.64
N PHE A 117 -30.91 36.96 9.73
CA PHE A 117 -31.13 35.94 8.70
C PHE A 117 -32.46 35.22 9.00
N VAL A 118 -33.36 35.15 8.01
CA VAL A 118 -34.68 34.50 8.11
C VAL A 118 -35.04 33.81 6.79
N ALA A 119 -35.86 32.77 6.87
CA ALA A 119 -36.08 31.87 5.74
C ALA A 119 -36.84 32.55 4.56
N PRO A 120 -36.38 32.40 3.31
CA PRO A 120 -37.11 32.90 2.16
C PRO A 120 -38.45 32.16 2.01
N MET A 121 -39.47 32.86 1.49
CA MET A 121 -40.67 32.20 1.00
C MET A 121 -40.30 31.36 -0.22
N ALA A 122 -40.26 30.03 -0.02
CA ALA A 122 -39.69 28.99 -0.89
C ALA A 122 -38.16 29.09 -1.13
N PRO A 123 -37.39 27.99 -0.91
CA PRO A 123 -36.00 27.89 -1.37
C PRO A 123 -35.91 27.93 -2.90
N GLY A 124 -34.86 28.58 -3.42
CA GLY A 124 -34.50 28.45 -4.83
C GLY A 124 -34.01 27.04 -5.15
N THR A 125 -34.28 26.56 -6.37
CA THR A 125 -33.68 25.31 -6.87
C THR A 125 -32.16 25.43 -6.94
N LEU A 126 -31.44 24.31 -6.71
CA LEU A 126 -30.01 24.22 -7.02
C LEU A 126 -29.71 24.79 -8.41
N ALA A 127 -28.70 25.65 -8.48
CA ALA A 127 -28.24 26.27 -9.71
C ALA A 127 -27.90 25.22 -10.78
N THR A 128 -28.22 25.54 -12.03
CA THR A 128 -28.11 24.64 -13.17
C THR A 128 -26.68 24.55 -13.74
N SER A 129 -25.66 24.47 -12.87
CA SER A 129 -24.23 24.36 -13.26
C SER A 129 -23.89 22.97 -13.84
N SER A 130 -24.38 22.71 -15.05
CA SER A 130 -23.96 21.62 -15.92
C SER A 130 -24.18 20.18 -15.45
N LEU A 131 -25.32 19.89 -14.81
CA LEU A 131 -26.17 18.73 -15.18
C LEU A 131 -27.57 18.79 -14.51
N SER A 132 -28.45 17.86 -14.87
CA SER A 132 -29.80 17.78 -14.32
C SER A 132 -29.84 17.37 -12.85
N ARG A 133 -30.94 17.74 -12.17
CA ARG A 133 -31.33 17.38 -10.78
C ARG A 133 -30.78 16.01 -10.35
N CYS A 134 -30.23 15.92 -9.13
CA CYS A 134 -29.61 14.71 -8.56
C CYS A 134 -30.33 13.42 -9.01
N ALA A 135 -29.61 12.54 -9.71
CA ALA A 135 -30.18 11.31 -10.24
C ALA A 135 -30.54 10.33 -9.11
N ALA A 136 -31.73 9.74 -9.18
CA ALA A 136 -32.15 8.72 -8.22
C ALA A 136 -31.14 7.54 -8.21
N PRO A 137 -30.78 6.98 -7.05
CA PRO A 137 -31.43 7.15 -5.73
C PRO A 137 -30.99 8.39 -4.92
N ASN A 138 -30.12 9.25 -5.47
CA ASN A 138 -29.63 10.44 -4.78
C ASN A 138 -30.69 11.56 -4.77
N ALA A 139 -30.70 12.39 -3.73
CA ALA A 139 -31.71 13.44 -3.53
C ALA A 139 -31.08 14.79 -3.15
N ILE A 140 -31.77 15.90 -3.43
CA ILE A 140 -31.35 17.22 -2.93
C ILE A 140 -31.64 17.28 -1.42
N VAL A 141 -30.62 17.59 -0.62
CA VAL A 141 -30.74 17.81 0.82
C VAL A 141 -30.29 19.22 1.16
N GLN A 142 -31.16 19.96 1.85
CA GLN A 142 -30.83 21.23 2.48
C GLN A 142 -30.44 21.00 3.95
N LYS A 143 -29.41 21.71 4.42
CA LYS A 143 -29.12 21.96 5.83
C LYS A 143 -29.23 23.46 6.13
N GLY A 144 -29.57 23.78 7.37
CA GLY A 144 -29.89 25.15 7.79
C GLY A 144 -31.36 25.51 7.57
N ALA A 145 -31.84 26.35 8.49
CA ALA A 145 -33.10 27.07 8.42
C ALA A 145 -32.80 28.56 8.70
N ASN A 146 -33.80 29.43 8.57
CA ASN A 146 -33.63 30.88 8.82
C ASN A 146 -32.69 31.59 7.81
N GLY A 147 -32.78 31.27 6.51
CA GLY A 147 -32.10 32.07 5.47
C GLY A 147 -30.57 32.05 5.54
N TYR A 148 -30.02 30.98 6.11
CA TYR A 148 -28.59 30.72 6.17
C TYR A 148 -28.40 29.22 5.98
N SER A 149 -28.47 28.80 4.71
CA SER A 149 -28.67 27.39 4.34
C SER A 149 -27.72 26.93 3.25
N LEU A 150 -27.47 25.63 3.24
CA LEU A 150 -26.57 24.97 2.31
C LEU A 150 -27.28 23.75 1.71
N GLN A 151 -27.30 23.63 0.39
CA GLN A 151 -27.93 22.55 -0.36
C GLN A 151 -26.89 21.70 -1.10
N PHE A 152 -27.10 20.39 -1.23
CA PHE A 152 -26.24 19.47 -1.98
C PHE A 152 -27.01 18.24 -2.49
N CYS A 153 -26.44 17.51 -3.45
CA CYS A 153 -26.88 16.16 -3.76
C CYS A 153 -26.36 15.18 -2.70
N ALA A 154 -27.27 14.42 -2.09
CA ALA A 154 -26.98 13.43 -1.05
C ALA A 154 -27.26 12.00 -1.53
N ALA A 155 -26.43 11.06 -1.10
CA ALA A 155 -26.67 9.63 -1.21
C ALA A 155 -27.78 9.17 -0.25
N PRO A 156 -28.28 7.93 -0.35
CA PRO A 156 -29.25 7.37 0.61
C PRO A 156 -28.79 7.36 2.08
N SER A 157 -27.49 7.47 2.35
CA SER A 157 -26.90 7.69 3.68
C SER A 157 -27.07 9.12 4.22
N GLY A 158 -27.65 10.03 3.43
CA GLY A 158 -27.83 11.44 3.74
C GLY A 158 -26.59 12.32 3.53
N ASN A 159 -25.41 11.72 3.32
CA ASN A 159 -24.14 12.44 3.08
C ASN A 159 -23.99 12.91 1.63
N PRO A 160 -23.20 13.97 1.35
CA PRO A 160 -22.95 14.45 0.00
C PRO A 160 -22.40 13.38 -0.95
N THR A 161 -22.76 13.49 -2.23
CA THR A 161 -22.32 12.56 -3.28
C THR A 161 -22.19 13.27 -4.63
N THR A 162 -21.33 12.72 -5.48
CA THR A 162 -21.11 13.14 -6.86
C THR A 162 -22.45 13.26 -7.61
N ALA A 163 -22.71 14.42 -8.21
CA ALA A 163 -23.90 14.67 -9.02
C ALA A 163 -23.63 14.54 -10.53
N SER A 164 -22.40 14.84 -10.95
CA SER A 164 -21.99 14.83 -12.35
C SER A 164 -20.56 14.33 -12.55
N VAL A 165 -20.31 13.88 -13.78
CA VAL A 165 -19.00 13.47 -14.28
C VAL A 165 -18.77 14.25 -15.58
N ALA A 166 -17.71 15.05 -15.65
CA ALA A 166 -17.46 15.94 -16.79
C ALA A 166 -15.97 16.18 -17.04
N PRO A 167 -15.52 16.40 -18.28
CA PRO A 167 -14.15 16.79 -18.58
C PRO A 167 -13.86 18.22 -18.11
N ILE A 168 -12.68 18.44 -17.52
CA ILE A 168 -12.13 19.77 -17.25
C ILE A 168 -11.95 20.50 -18.59
N LYS A 169 -12.50 21.71 -18.71
CA LYS A 169 -12.68 22.43 -19.99
C LYS A 169 -11.52 23.35 -20.38
N THR A 170 -10.62 23.69 -19.46
CA THR A 170 -9.54 24.67 -19.65
C THR A 170 -8.34 24.37 -18.75
N GLY A 171 -7.21 25.04 -18.98
CA GLY A 171 -6.02 24.95 -18.13
C GLY A 171 -5.15 23.71 -18.39
N PRO A 172 -4.13 23.43 -17.54
CA PRO A 172 -3.18 22.33 -17.76
C PRO A 172 -3.83 20.94 -17.67
N TYR A 173 -4.95 20.81 -16.95
CA TYR A 173 -5.65 19.54 -16.74
C TYR A 173 -6.81 19.30 -17.72
N GLU A 174 -6.99 20.19 -18.71
CA GLU A 174 -8.04 20.08 -19.73
C GLU A 174 -8.12 18.66 -20.34
N GLY A 175 -9.31 18.07 -20.29
CA GLY A 175 -9.62 16.73 -20.75
C GLY A 175 -9.49 15.61 -19.70
N LEU A 176 -9.01 15.89 -18.48
CA LEU A 176 -9.22 14.96 -17.36
C LEU A 176 -10.70 14.97 -16.95
N ILE A 177 -11.23 13.81 -16.61
CA ILE A 177 -12.60 13.62 -16.12
C ILE A 177 -12.64 13.94 -14.62
N ALA A 178 -13.42 14.95 -14.27
CA ALA A 178 -13.74 15.33 -12.91
C ALA A 178 -15.05 14.66 -12.47
N GLN A 179 -15.06 14.08 -11.28
CA GLN A 179 -16.28 13.86 -10.50
C GLN A 179 -16.60 15.16 -9.76
N GLN A 180 -17.81 15.70 -9.93
CA GLN A 180 -18.23 16.97 -9.34
C GLN A 180 -19.31 16.74 -8.28
N THR A 181 -19.10 17.34 -7.11
CA THR A 181 -20.11 17.43 -6.04
C THR A 181 -20.55 18.89 -5.89
N PRO A 182 -21.73 19.28 -6.38
CA PRO A 182 -22.22 20.65 -6.29
C PRO A 182 -22.83 20.97 -4.92
N TYR A 183 -22.55 22.18 -4.47
CA TYR A 183 -23.08 22.81 -3.26
C TYR A 183 -23.66 24.17 -3.64
N GLN A 184 -24.83 24.48 -3.12
CA GLN A 184 -25.36 25.85 -3.14
C GLN A 184 -25.37 26.42 -1.73
N VAL A 185 -24.93 27.65 -1.61
CA VAL A 185 -25.00 28.46 -0.39
C VAL A 185 -26.07 29.53 -0.61
N ASP A 186 -27.11 29.53 0.22
CA ASP A 186 -28.23 30.47 0.17
C ASP A 186 -28.28 31.33 1.43
N VAL A 187 -28.24 32.65 1.24
CA VAL A 187 -28.26 33.63 2.34
C VAL A 187 -29.30 34.71 2.09
N THR A 188 -30.29 34.81 2.99
CA THR A 188 -31.37 35.79 2.97
C THR A 188 -31.26 36.67 4.21
N ALA A 189 -30.92 37.95 4.01
CA ALA A 189 -30.77 38.92 5.09
C ALA A 189 -31.93 39.91 5.10
N HIS A 190 -32.55 40.09 6.26
CA HIS A 190 -33.55 41.13 6.52
C HIS A 190 -32.98 42.19 7.46
N THR A 191 -33.38 43.44 7.27
CA THR A 191 -33.13 44.53 8.22
C THR A 191 -34.33 44.77 9.14
N SER A 192 -34.09 45.39 10.29
CA SER A 192 -35.15 45.90 11.17
C SER A 192 -36.04 46.99 10.53
N THR A 193 -35.71 47.45 9.33
CA THR A 193 -36.43 48.42 8.50
C THR A 193 -37.05 47.80 7.24
N GLY A 194 -37.30 46.48 7.23
CA GLY A 194 -38.08 45.79 6.20
C GLY A 194 -37.36 45.54 4.87
N GLY A 195 -36.08 45.89 4.75
CA GLY A 195 -35.27 45.57 3.57
C GLY A 195 -34.86 44.11 3.57
N GLU A 196 -35.09 43.40 2.45
CA GLU A 196 -34.75 41.99 2.22
C GLU A 196 -33.78 41.89 1.03
N VAL A 197 -32.76 41.04 1.13
CA VAL A 197 -31.93 40.60 -0.01
C VAL A 197 -31.61 39.10 0.12
N HIS A 198 -31.77 38.36 -0.97
CA HIS A 198 -31.29 36.97 -1.10
C HIS A 198 -30.12 36.91 -2.07
N LEU A 199 -29.01 36.31 -1.62
CA LEU A 199 -27.85 35.96 -2.44
C LEU A 199 -27.70 34.43 -2.47
N SER A 200 -27.27 33.91 -3.62
CA SER A 200 -26.97 32.50 -3.80
C SER A 200 -25.62 32.33 -4.49
N ARG A 201 -24.84 31.33 -4.07
CA ARG A 201 -23.52 31.01 -4.62
C ARG A 201 -23.39 29.52 -4.87
N SER A 202 -22.85 29.17 -6.02
CA SER A 202 -22.63 27.80 -6.45
C SER A 202 -21.14 27.45 -6.35
N LEU A 203 -20.86 26.37 -5.62
CA LEU A 203 -19.53 25.86 -5.33
C LEU A 203 -19.50 24.39 -5.75
N GLU A 204 -18.39 23.91 -6.31
CA GLU A 204 -18.23 22.51 -6.71
C GLU A 204 -16.93 21.96 -6.13
N SER A 205 -17.05 20.88 -5.35
CA SER A 205 -15.87 20.06 -5.05
C SER A 205 -15.60 19.16 -6.25
N VAL A 206 -14.39 19.25 -6.77
CA VAL A 206 -13.88 18.48 -7.89
C VAL A 206 -12.98 17.38 -7.35
N SER A 207 -13.22 16.12 -7.73
CA SER A 207 -12.28 15.04 -7.51
C SER A 207 -11.81 14.41 -8.82
N ILE A 208 -10.50 14.20 -8.92
CA ILE A 208 -9.82 13.65 -10.12
C ILE A 208 -9.18 12.31 -9.73
N PRO A 209 -9.76 11.17 -10.15
CA PRO A 209 -9.14 9.86 -10.00
C PRO A 209 -7.72 9.79 -10.60
N VAL A 210 -6.77 9.25 -9.83
CA VAL A 210 -5.35 9.18 -10.25
C VAL A 210 -5.14 8.29 -11.48
N PHE A 211 -5.95 7.25 -11.66
CA PHE A 211 -5.75 6.28 -12.74
C PHE A 211 -6.07 6.79 -14.15
N GLN A 212 -6.35 8.09 -14.31
CA GLN A 212 -6.45 8.77 -15.61
C GLN A 212 -5.10 9.20 -16.20
N PHE A 213 -4.01 9.09 -15.44
CA PHE A 213 -2.66 9.32 -15.93
C PHE A 213 -2.06 7.99 -16.44
N GLY A 214 -1.30 8.02 -17.53
CA GLY A 214 -0.40 6.93 -17.90
C GLY A 214 0.71 6.79 -16.87
N MET A 215 1.31 7.93 -16.47
CA MET A 215 2.27 8.02 -15.38
C MET A 215 2.03 9.26 -14.50
N PHE A 216 1.85 9.06 -13.20
CA PHE A 216 1.80 10.11 -12.18
C PHE A 216 2.95 9.97 -11.18
N SER A 217 3.55 11.08 -10.73
CA SER A 217 4.58 11.06 -9.68
C SER A 217 4.51 12.27 -8.74
N ASP A 218 4.34 12.05 -7.45
CA ASP A 218 4.50 13.12 -6.43
C ASP A 218 5.97 13.56 -6.26
N VAL A 219 6.89 12.72 -6.70
CA VAL A 219 8.34 12.92 -6.66
C VAL A 219 8.92 13.12 -8.07
N ASP A 220 10.23 13.34 -8.17
CA ASP A 220 10.92 13.50 -9.46
C ASP A 220 10.75 12.27 -10.35
N LEU A 221 10.53 12.49 -11.65
CA LEU A 221 10.20 11.45 -12.63
C LEU A 221 11.21 11.45 -13.79
N SER A 222 11.69 10.29 -14.22
CA SER A 222 12.59 10.18 -15.38
C SER A 222 12.07 9.25 -16.48
N PHE A 223 12.47 9.56 -17.72
CA PHE A 223 12.43 8.68 -18.89
C PHE A 223 13.82 8.69 -19.51
N SER A 224 14.39 7.50 -19.76
CA SER A 224 15.76 7.31 -20.26
C SER A 224 15.97 5.83 -20.63
N ALA A 225 15.22 5.31 -21.60
CA ALA A 225 15.20 3.88 -21.90
C ALA A 225 16.49 3.40 -22.61
N ALA A 226 16.55 2.09 -22.88
CA ALA A 226 17.59 1.45 -23.70
C ALA A 226 17.04 0.96 -25.07
N ASP A 227 15.76 1.24 -25.30
CA ASP A 227 14.82 0.59 -26.19
C ASP A 227 13.75 1.59 -26.59
N ASP A 228 13.18 1.46 -27.79
CA ASP A 228 12.20 2.41 -28.32
C ASP A 228 10.91 2.40 -27.50
N PHE A 229 10.77 3.36 -26.59
CA PHE A 229 9.71 3.39 -25.60
C PHE A 229 8.52 4.27 -26.05
N ASP A 230 7.45 3.63 -26.50
CA ASP A 230 6.23 4.30 -26.98
C ASP A 230 5.14 4.32 -25.90
N PHE A 231 4.99 5.46 -25.23
CA PHE A 231 4.19 5.60 -24.02
C PHE A 231 2.81 6.24 -24.27
N GLY A 232 1.76 5.49 -23.93
CA GLY A 232 0.38 5.95 -23.96
C GLY A 232 -0.06 6.68 -22.69
N GLY A 233 -1.04 7.58 -22.83
CA GLY A 233 -1.66 8.28 -21.70
C GLY A 233 -0.84 9.44 -21.12
N ARG A 234 -1.45 10.17 -20.19
CA ARG A 234 -0.94 11.45 -19.66
C ARG A 234 0.23 11.26 -18.71
N VAL A 235 1.16 12.22 -18.71
CA VAL A 235 2.31 12.23 -17.79
C VAL A 235 2.23 13.45 -16.87
N HIS A 236 2.37 13.23 -15.56
CA HIS A 236 2.43 14.29 -14.56
C HIS A 236 3.50 14.04 -13.49
N THR A 237 4.19 15.10 -13.06
CA THR A 237 4.95 15.10 -11.80
C THR A 237 4.76 16.38 -10.98
N ASN A 238 4.65 16.24 -9.66
CA ASN A 238 4.67 17.35 -8.69
C ASN A 238 6.09 17.93 -8.46
N ARG A 239 7.12 17.40 -9.14
CA ARG A 239 8.52 17.86 -9.07
C ARG A 239 9.12 18.06 -10.46
N ASP A 240 10.36 17.63 -10.66
CA ASP A 240 11.14 17.79 -11.88
C ASP A 240 11.01 16.55 -12.79
N LEU A 241 10.95 16.77 -14.11
CA LEU A 241 10.77 15.75 -15.14
C LEU A 241 12.00 15.66 -16.04
N TYR A 242 12.73 14.55 -15.95
CA TYR A 242 13.92 14.28 -16.75
C TYR A 242 13.54 13.48 -18.00
N LEU A 243 13.77 14.05 -19.19
CA LEU A 243 13.51 13.40 -20.46
C LEU A 243 14.82 13.17 -21.21
N ALA A 244 15.18 11.91 -21.42
CA ALA A 244 16.30 11.47 -22.23
C ALA A 244 15.92 10.16 -22.95
N GLU A 245 16.77 9.69 -23.87
CA GLU A 245 16.58 8.42 -24.57
C GLU A 245 17.93 7.92 -25.12
N THR A 246 18.15 6.61 -25.26
CA THR A 246 19.39 6.07 -25.84
C THR A 246 19.59 6.52 -27.30
N ALA A 247 20.83 6.85 -27.66
CA ALA A 247 21.20 7.26 -29.02
C ALA A 247 20.74 6.22 -30.07
N GLY A 248 20.04 6.69 -31.10
CA GLY A 248 19.42 5.85 -32.13
C GLY A 248 18.03 5.31 -31.77
N ARG A 249 17.53 5.53 -30.55
CA ARG A 249 16.17 5.18 -30.09
C ARG A 249 15.23 6.37 -30.03
N THR A 250 13.93 6.11 -29.89
CA THR A 250 12.87 7.12 -29.79
C THR A 250 11.93 6.90 -28.61
N LEU A 251 11.96 7.81 -27.63
CA LEU A 251 10.91 7.99 -26.63
C LEU A 251 9.73 8.69 -27.31
N THR A 252 8.55 8.09 -27.28
CA THR A 252 7.31 8.70 -27.79
C THR A 252 6.35 8.95 -26.64
N LEU A 253 5.93 10.20 -26.44
CA LEU A 253 4.91 10.58 -25.46
C LEU A 253 3.64 11.01 -26.19
N ARG A 254 2.55 10.22 -26.05
CA ARG A 254 1.34 10.32 -26.91
C ARG A 254 0.22 11.24 -26.41
N ASP A 255 0.23 11.63 -25.14
CA ASP A 255 -0.76 12.54 -24.54
C ASP A 255 -0.05 13.71 -23.84
N LYS A 256 -0.81 14.61 -23.20
CA LYS A 256 -0.30 15.78 -22.49
C LYS A 256 0.68 15.40 -21.38
N VAL A 257 1.75 16.19 -21.28
CA VAL A 257 2.86 16.04 -20.34
C VAL A 257 3.01 17.30 -19.49
N THR A 258 3.08 17.12 -18.18
CA THR A 258 3.09 18.22 -17.20
C THR A 258 4.07 17.97 -16.07
N ALA A 259 4.77 19.01 -15.63
CA ALA A 259 5.61 19.00 -14.43
C ALA A 259 5.33 20.25 -13.59
N VAL A 260 5.42 20.19 -12.27
CA VAL A 260 5.24 21.40 -11.44
C VAL A 260 6.49 22.28 -11.45
N ARG A 261 7.69 21.66 -11.49
CA ARG A 261 8.96 22.37 -11.49
C ARG A 261 9.55 22.43 -12.91
N GLU A 262 10.68 21.78 -13.16
CA GLU A 262 11.41 21.88 -14.43
C GLU A 262 11.29 20.62 -15.29
N ILE A 263 11.27 20.83 -16.61
CA ILE A 263 11.38 19.79 -17.62
C ILE A 263 12.80 19.86 -18.19
N ILE A 264 13.57 18.80 -17.94
CA ILE A 264 15.03 18.76 -18.06
C ILE A 264 15.41 17.87 -19.25
N ARG A 265 16.38 18.34 -20.06
CA ARG A 265 16.81 17.70 -21.31
C ARG A 265 18.32 17.49 -21.46
N GLN A 266 19.16 18.03 -20.56
CA GLN A 266 20.63 17.88 -20.64
C GLN A 266 21.23 16.92 -19.59
N ARG A 267 20.48 16.63 -18.51
CA ARG A 267 20.91 15.76 -17.41
C ARG A 267 19.96 14.57 -17.22
N LEU A 268 20.52 13.45 -16.77
CA LEU A 268 19.78 12.40 -16.08
C LEU A 268 19.46 12.84 -14.64
N SER A 269 18.54 12.12 -13.98
CA SER A 269 18.12 12.39 -12.60
C SER A 269 19.25 12.29 -11.56
N ASN A 270 20.31 11.53 -11.83
CA ASN A 270 21.52 11.44 -10.98
C ASN A 270 22.57 12.54 -11.24
N GLY A 271 22.22 13.57 -12.04
CA GLY A 271 23.08 14.71 -12.37
C GLY A 271 24.07 14.47 -13.53
N VAL A 272 24.13 13.26 -14.10
CA VAL A 272 25.05 12.96 -15.22
C VAL A 272 24.55 13.58 -16.53
N THR A 273 25.45 14.20 -17.30
CA THR A 273 25.13 14.78 -18.61
C THR A 273 24.76 13.71 -19.64
N ILE A 274 23.66 13.89 -20.38
CA ILE A 274 23.14 12.86 -21.30
C ILE A 274 24.14 12.41 -22.37
N GLY A 275 25.04 13.31 -22.81
CA GLY A 275 26.11 12.97 -23.76
C GLY A 275 27.15 11.99 -23.20
N THR A 276 27.38 11.99 -21.88
CA THR A 276 28.35 11.11 -21.20
C THR A 276 27.86 9.65 -21.10
N VAL A 277 26.55 9.44 -21.20
CA VAL A 277 25.87 8.14 -21.10
C VAL A 277 25.23 7.70 -22.42
N GLY A 278 25.46 8.43 -23.52
CA GLY A 278 24.85 8.14 -24.82
C GLY A 278 23.32 8.32 -24.86
N GLN A 279 22.73 9.05 -23.90
CA GLN A 279 21.29 9.28 -23.78
C GLN A 279 20.83 10.49 -24.64
N THR A 280 21.34 10.56 -25.87
CA THR A 280 21.12 11.65 -26.84
C THR A 280 20.13 11.26 -27.96
N GLY A 281 19.24 10.31 -27.67
CA GLY A 281 18.18 9.82 -28.56
C GLY A 281 17.04 10.81 -28.77
N THR A 282 16.06 10.39 -29.57
CA THR A 282 14.92 11.23 -29.93
C THR A 282 13.87 11.21 -28.83
N VAL A 283 13.57 12.37 -28.24
CA VAL A 283 12.33 12.56 -27.47
C VAL A 283 11.30 13.18 -28.41
N LYS A 284 10.21 12.46 -28.67
CA LYS A 284 9.14 12.84 -29.61
C LYS A 284 7.82 12.95 -28.85
N MET A 285 7.16 14.10 -28.95
CA MET A 285 5.98 14.40 -28.13
C MET A 285 4.81 14.88 -28.99
N ALA A 286 3.59 14.55 -28.56
CA ALA A 286 2.37 15.02 -29.18
C ALA A 286 2.23 16.57 -29.12
N THR A 287 1.77 17.17 -30.21
CA THR A 287 1.37 18.59 -30.33
C THR A 287 -0.13 18.75 -30.58
N SER A 288 -0.81 17.64 -30.87
CA SER A 288 -2.25 17.44 -30.98
C SER A 288 -2.53 15.92 -30.85
N PRO A 289 -3.79 15.43 -30.83
CA PRO A 289 -4.09 14.00 -30.73
C PRO A 289 -3.53 13.11 -31.86
N SER A 290 -3.05 13.70 -32.96
CA SER A 290 -2.54 12.99 -34.13
C SER A 290 -1.26 13.59 -34.73
N ALA A 291 -0.69 14.64 -34.13
CA ALA A 291 0.52 15.30 -34.60
C ALA A 291 1.63 15.24 -33.54
N PHE A 292 2.88 15.09 -33.98
CA PHE A 292 4.05 14.91 -33.11
C PHE A 292 5.21 15.80 -33.55
N ARG A 293 6.04 16.25 -32.60
CA ARG A 293 7.30 16.96 -32.87
C ARG A 293 8.40 16.53 -31.90
N ASN A 294 9.62 16.40 -32.41
CA ASN A 294 10.80 16.12 -31.59
C ASN A 294 11.09 17.30 -30.66
N LEU A 295 11.37 17.02 -29.38
CA LEU A 295 11.80 17.97 -28.37
C LEU A 295 13.34 17.92 -28.27
N ALA A 296 14.00 18.94 -28.79
CA ALA A 296 15.46 19.04 -28.82
C ALA A 296 16.06 19.17 -27.41
N ALA A 297 17.37 18.90 -27.30
CA ALA A 297 18.08 18.96 -26.01
C ALA A 297 18.10 20.38 -25.39
N ASN A 298 18.01 21.42 -26.22
CA ASN A 298 17.95 22.84 -25.83
C ASN A 298 16.52 23.40 -25.68
N GLU A 299 15.49 22.56 -25.76
CA GLU A 299 14.08 22.96 -25.60
C GLU A 299 13.48 22.52 -24.23
N GLY A 300 14.33 22.15 -23.27
CA GLY A 300 13.94 22.03 -21.86
C GLY A 300 13.55 23.39 -21.25
N SER A 301 12.88 23.38 -20.10
CA SER A 301 12.44 24.60 -19.40
C SER A 301 13.58 25.36 -18.71
N VAL A 302 14.71 24.67 -18.49
CA VAL A 302 15.99 25.18 -18.00
C VAL A 302 17.11 24.79 -18.95
N THR A 303 18.24 25.49 -18.89
CA THR A 303 19.33 25.36 -19.87
C THR A 303 20.21 24.11 -19.66
N ASP A 304 20.23 23.54 -18.46
CA ASP A 304 21.02 22.33 -18.14
C ASP A 304 20.24 21.35 -17.24
N GLY A 305 20.45 21.40 -15.92
CA GLY A 305 19.76 20.60 -14.90
C GLY A 305 18.97 21.45 -13.89
N PRO A 306 18.55 20.87 -12.75
CA PRO A 306 17.89 21.61 -11.67
C PRO A 306 18.73 22.81 -11.21
N ASN A 307 18.07 23.91 -10.89
CA ASN A 307 18.69 25.18 -10.46
C ASN A 307 19.61 25.86 -11.51
N SER A 308 19.68 25.36 -12.75
CA SER A 308 20.30 26.09 -13.86
C SER A 308 19.42 27.25 -14.36
N ALA A 309 19.92 28.06 -15.30
CA ALA A 309 19.18 29.21 -15.82
C ALA A 309 17.87 28.78 -16.50
N GLN A 310 16.81 29.58 -16.31
CA GLN A 310 15.53 29.37 -16.99
C GLN A 310 15.68 29.66 -18.49
N ASN A 311 15.14 28.79 -19.34
CA ASN A 311 15.26 28.90 -20.81
C ASN A 311 14.21 29.87 -21.39
N GLU A 312 14.22 31.13 -20.96
CA GLU A 312 13.16 32.09 -21.27
C GLU A 312 13.62 33.19 -22.24
N PRO A 313 12.74 33.68 -23.15
CA PRO A 313 11.33 33.33 -23.31
C PRO A 313 11.07 32.05 -24.13
N THR A 314 12.13 31.36 -24.57
CA THR A 314 12.07 30.17 -25.44
C THR A 314 11.06 29.14 -24.94
N TRP A 315 11.09 28.83 -23.64
CA TRP A 315 10.24 27.83 -23.02
C TRP A 315 8.75 28.18 -23.07
N HIS A 316 8.37 29.44 -22.82
CA HIS A 316 6.98 29.87 -22.98
C HIS A 316 6.49 29.67 -24.42
N THR A 317 7.30 30.00 -25.44
CA THR A 317 6.97 29.76 -26.85
C THR A 317 6.87 28.26 -27.16
N VAL A 318 7.84 27.45 -26.72
CA VAL A 318 7.85 26.00 -26.91
C VAL A 318 6.59 25.37 -26.30
N SER A 319 6.34 25.64 -25.02
CA SER A 319 5.26 25.05 -24.23
C SER A 319 3.86 25.49 -24.71
N LEU A 320 3.61 26.79 -24.84
CA LEU A 320 2.27 27.30 -25.12
C LEU A 320 1.94 27.33 -26.62
N SER A 321 2.93 27.58 -27.49
CA SER A 321 2.72 27.72 -28.94
C SER A 321 3.23 26.51 -29.73
N SER A 322 4.51 26.15 -29.66
CA SER A 322 5.07 25.08 -30.52
C SER A 322 4.50 23.69 -30.22
N TYR A 323 4.11 23.45 -28.96
CA TYR A 323 3.40 22.25 -28.51
C TYR A 323 1.91 22.47 -28.24
N ASN A 324 1.33 23.63 -28.57
CA ASN A 324 -0.08 23.95 -28.32
C ASN A 324 -0.55 23.61 -26.89
N SER A 325 0.27 23.85 -25.86
CA SER A 325 0.01 23.46 -24.46
C SER A 325 0.00 21.95 -24.13
N TRP A 326 0.50 21.08 -25.00
CA TRP A 326 0.67 19.64 -24.73
C TRP A 326 1.89 19.31 -23.86
N ILE A 327 2.86 20.23 -23.75
CA ILE A 327 3.90 20.20 -22.72
C ILE A 327 3.79 21.48 -21.89
N ARG A 328 3.76 21.38 -20.56
CA ARG A 328 3.71 22.55 -19.66
C ARG A 328 4.47 22.33 -18.35
N ASN A 329 4.92 23.42 -17.75
CA ASN A 329 5.47 23.42 -16.39
C ASN A 329 4.80 24.46 -15.46
N GLY A 330 5.31 24.64 -14.24
CA GLY A 330 4.77 25.60 -13.27
C GLY A 330 4.69 27.05 -13.76
N ARG A 331 5.65 27.49 -14.59
CA ARG A 331 5.62 28.82 -15.24
C ARG A 331 4.51 28.91 -16.28
N THR A 332 4.30 27.87 -17.08
CA THR A 332 3.18 27.77 -18.04
C THR A 332 1.87 27.21 -17.43
N GLY A 333 1.73 27.34 -16.11
CA GLY A 333 0.44 27.25 -15.40
C GLY A 333 0.14 25.94 -14.67
N VAL A 334 1.06 24.96 -14.63
CA VAL A 334 0.86 23.71 -13.87
C VAL A 334 0.90 23.97 -12.36
N ARG A 335 0.15 23.21 -11.57
CA ARG A 335 0.15 23.21 -10.09
C ARG A 335 0.29 21.77 -9.56
N ALA A 336 0.51 21.63 -8.25
CA ALA A 336 0.63 20.32 -7.64
C ALA A 336 -0.74 19.66 -7.49
N LEU A 337 -0.83 18.37 -7.83
CA LEU A 337 -1.98 17.52 -7.59
C LEU A 337 -1.68 16.67 -6.35
N ASN A 338 -2.19 17.10 -5.19
CA ASN A 338 -1.88 16.48 -3.90
C ASN A 338 -2.99 15.52 -3.46
N LEU A 339 -2.62 14.42 -2.81
CA LEU A 339 -3.60 13.58 -2.13
C LEU A 339 -4.14 14.31 -0.88
N PRO A 340 -5.44 14.17 -0.56
CA PRO A 340 -6.03 14.82 0.62
C PRO A 340 -5.44 14.42 1.98
N LEU A 341 -4.65 13.33 2.03
CA LEU A 341 -3.98 12.86 3.26
C LEU A 341 -3.01 13.91 3.82
N ILE A 342 -2.31 14.65 2.95
CA ILE A 342 -1.41 15.74 3.35
C ILE A 342 -2.20 16.87 4.03
N THR A 343 -3.36 17.22 3.47
CA THR A 343 -4.24 18.29 3.96
C THR A 343 -4.78 18.01 5.36
N VAL A 344 -4.97 16.74 5.73
CA VAL A 344 -5.48 16.31 7.06
C VAL A 344 -4.37 15.96 8.05
N GLY A 345 -3.14 16.42 7.80
CA GLY A 345 -1.99 16.27 8.70
C GLY A 345 -1.32 14.89 8.67
N GLY A 346 -1.59 14.08 7.65
CA GLY A 346 -0.85 12.84 7.37
C GLY A 346 0.21 13.01 6.28
N SER A 347 0.76 11.89 5.84
CA SER A 347 1.75 11.81 4.76
C SER A 347 1.24 10.93 3.61
N ASN A 348 1.82 11.05 2.42
CA ASN A 348 1.45 10.17 1.30
C ASN A 348 1.65 8.67 1.58
N PRO A 349 2.72 8.21 2.27
CA PRO A 349 2.83 6.82 2.75
C PRO A 349 1.66 6.33 3.60
N ASP A 350 0.92 7.21 4.29
CA ASP A 350 -0.16 6.80 5.20
C ASP A 350 -1.32 6.11 4.47
N LEU A 351 -1.47 6.32 3.15
CA LEU A 351 -2.47 5.68 2.31
C LEU A 351 -2.45 4.15 2.44
N VAL A 352 -1.24 3.56 2.45
CA VAL A 352 -1.02 2.10 2.52
C VAL A 352 -0.67 1.60 3.91
N ARG A 353 -0.40 2.49 4.88
CA ARG A 353 0.05 2.10 6.22
C ARG A 353 -1.08 1.65 7.14
N ARG A 354 -0.74 0.80 8.11
CA ARG A 354 -1.52 0.60 9.33
C ARG A 354 -1.65 1.93 10.09
N PRO A 355 -2.78 2.19 10.76
CA PRO A 355 -2.90 3.32 11.67
C PRO A 355 -1.99 3.19 12.89
N VAL A 356 -1.62 4.32 13.49
CA VAL A 356 -0.97 4.34 14.80
C VAL A 356 -1.96 4.07 15.93
N LEU A 357 -1.47 3.73 17.12
CA LEU A 357 -2.30 3.49 18.30
C LEU A 357 -3.21 4.70 18.59
N ASN A 358 -4.51 4.45 18.80
CA ASN A 358 -5.57 5.45 19.04
C ASN A 358 -5.80 6.48 17.91
N GLU A 359 -5.32 6.26 16.68
CA GLU A 359 -5.50 7.21 15.57
C GLU A 359 -6.98 7.52 15.25
N ASN A 360 -7.88 6.54 15.42
CA ASN A 360 -9.32 6.75 15.31
C ASN A 360 -9.91 7.80 16.27
N ASN A 361 -9.18 8.14 17.35
CA ASN A 361 -9.55 9.18 18.31
C ASN A 361 -8.70 10.46 18.13
N THR A 362 -7.41 10.34 17.80
CA THR A 362 -6.48 11.49 17.71
C THR A 362 -6.44 12.15 16.32
N ASN A 363 -6.62 11.39 15.24
CA ASN A 363 -6.84 11.89 13.88
C ASN A 363 -7.82 10.96 13.13
N ALA A 364 -9.09 10.98 13.55
CA ALA A 364 -10.16 10.16 12.98
C ALA A 364 -10.32 10.34 11.46
N ILE A 365 -9.90 11.49 10.92
CA ILE A 365 -10.02 11.84 9.49
C ILE A 365 -8.93 11.13 8.69
N LEU A 366 -7.67 11.16 9.14
CA LEU A 366 -6.59 10.37 8.52
C LEU A 366 -6.89 8.87 8.61
N PHE A 367 -7.33 8.38 9.77
CA PHE A 367 -7.78 6.99 9.94
C PHE A 367 -8.89 6.61 8.95
N GLY A 368 -9.83 7.53 8.68
CA GLY A 368 -10.87 7.38 7.67
C GLY A 368 -10.33 7.23 6.24
N GLU A 369 -9.21 7.89 5.91
CA GLU A 369 -8.62 7.89 4.57
C GLU A 369 -7.71 6.69 4.28
N ARG A 370 -7.16 6.02 5.30
CA ARG A 370 -6.28 4.84 5.13
C ARG A 370 -7.00 3.68 4.45
N MET A 371 -6.31 2.99 3.54
CA MET A 371 -6.83 1.77 2.90
C MET A 371 -7.15 0.66 3.91
N PHE A 372 -6.44 0.62 5.04
CA PHE A 372 -6.70 -0.25 6.19
C PHE A 372 -8.17 -0.22 6.67
N ASN A 373 -8.79 0.96 6.70
CA ASN A 373 -10.17 1.16 7.15
C ASN A 373 -11.19 1.12 5.98
N LYS A 374 -10.72 1.39 4.76
CA LYS A 374 -11.56 1.34 3.54
C LYS A 374 -11.81 -0.08 3.03
N ALA A 375 -10.88 -1.02 3.25
CA ALA A 375 -10.89 -2.36 2.68
C ALA A 375 -12.12 -3.23 3.00
N SER A 376 -12.36 -4.22 2.14
CA SER A 376 -13.33 -5.32 2.26
C SER A 376 -12.81 -6.45 3.15
N LEU A 377 -11.50 -6.68 3.11
CA LEU A 377 -10.77 -7.70 3.87
C LEU A 377 -9.43 -7.12 4.29
N ARG A 378 -8.98 -7.32 5.52
CA ARG A 378 -7.61 -6.99 5.96
C ARG A 378 -6.92 -8.22 6.54
N ILE A 379 -5.65 -8.39 6.16
CA ILE A 379 -4.76 -9.49 6.56
C ILE A 379 -3.58 -8.84 7.29
N LEU A 380 -3.41 -9.15 8.56
CA LEU A 380 -2.44 -8.53 9.47
C LEU A 380 -1.55 -9.61 10.08
N LEU A 381 -0.24 -9.48 9.93
CA LEU A 381 0.75 -10.34 10.59
C LEU A 381 1.74 -9.51 11.40
N SER A 382 2.02 -9.94 12.62
CA SER A 382 2.98 -9.29 13.54
C SER A 382 3.62 -10.31 14.45
N ASP A 383 4.71 -9.93 15.10
CA ASP A 383 5.45 -10.83 16.00
C ASP A 383 4.68 -11.17 17.29
N THR A 384 3.85 -10.26 17.81
CA THR A 384 3.01 -10.49 18.99
C THR A 384 1.53 -10.25 18.70
N ALA A 385 0.66 -10.84 19.52
CA ALA A 385 -0.78 -10.58 19.44
C ALA A 385 -1.14 -9.11 19.76
N ALA A 386 -0.36 -8.44 20.61
CA ALA A 386 -0.63 -7.08 21.09
C ALA A 386 -0.55 -6.03 19.95
N ASP A 387 0.42 -6.18 19.05
CA ASP A 387 0.62 -5.25 17.92
C ASP A 387 -0.49 -5.34 16.86
N ILE A 388 -1.33 -6.38 16.93
CA ILE A 388 -2.52 -6.55 16.10
C ILE A 388 -3.76 -6.02 16.82
N ILE A 389 -4.06 -6.52 18.03
CA ILE A 389 -5.33 -6.22 18.73
C ILE A 389 -5.41 -4.78 19.26
N ASN A 390 -4.27 -4.10 19.43
CA ASN A 390 -4.23 -2.69 19.84
C ASN A 390 -4.40 -1.71 18.67
N LEU A 391 -4.47 -2.18 17.41
CA LEU A 391 -4.69 -1.30 16.26
C LEU A 391 -6.13 -0.78 16.25
N PRO A 392 -6.36 0.53 16.00
CA PRO A 392 -7.68 1.12 15.87
C PRO A 392 -8.66 0.32 15.00
N GLY A 393 -9.78 -0.09 15.58
CA GLY A 393 -10.87 -0.78 14.88
C GLY A 393 -10.66 -2.28 14.63
N VAL A 394 -9.59 -2.90 15.17
CA VAL A 394 -9.44 -4.37 15.19
C VAL A 394 -10.35 -4.99 16.26
N THR A 395 -10.96 -6.13 15.95
CA THR A 395 -11.84 -6.86 16.89
C THR A 395 -11.04 -7.56 17.98
N ALA A 396 -11.61 -7.63 19.19
CA ALA A 396 -10.95 -8.20 20.37
C ALA A 396 -10.66 -9.72 20.30
N THR A 397 -11.16 -10.43 19.28
CA THR A 397 -10.87 -11.86 19.05
C THR A 397 -9.36 -12.09 18.91
N ALA A 398 -8.84 -13.12 19.58
CA ALA A 398 -7.41 -13.40 19.59
C ALA A 398 -6.87 -13.75 18.18
N PRO A 399 -5.69 -13.23 17.77
CA PRO A 399 -5.05 -13.61 16.52
C PRO A 399 -4.43 -15.01 16.63
N VAL A 400 -4.29 -15.68 15.49
CA VAL A 400 -3.82 -17.07 15.40
C VAL A 400 -2.30 -17.14 15.41
N GLN A 401 -1.72 -17.95 16.30
CA GLN A 401 -0.26 -18.08 16.43
C GLN A 401 0.34 -19.01 15.36
N LEU A 402 1.32 -18.51 14.60
CA LEU A 402 2.03 -19.22 13.52
C LEU A 402 3.36 -19.89 13.97
N ASP A 403 3.69 -19.82 15.27
CA ASP A 403 4.85 -20.50 15.89
C ASP A 403 4.44 -21.74 16.74
N GLY A 404 3.13 -22.02 16.86
CA GLY A 404 2.58 -23.06 17.73
C GLY A 404 2.57 -24.47 17.10
N ASN A 405 2.46 -25.52 17.92
CA ASN A 405 2.32 -26.88 17.38
C ASN A 405 0.88 -27.21 16.96
N TRP A 406 0.51 -26.86 15.74
CA TRP A 406 -0.84 -27.11 15.22
C TRP A 406 -1.21 -28.60 15.13
N LYS A 407 -0.24 -29.52 15.03
CA LYS A 407 -0.52 -30.97 14.96
C LYS A 407 -1.07 -31.53 16.28
N THR A 408 -0.56 -31.06 17.43
CA THR A 408 -1.06 -31.50 18.75
C THR A 408 -2.12 -30.56 19.30
N ASN A 409 -1.98 -29.26 19.05
CA ASN A 409 -2.87 -28.20 19.52
C ASN A 409 -3.28 -27.34 18.31
N PRO A 410 -4.26 -27.78 17.49
CA PRO A 410 -4.77 -26.97 16.39
C PRO A 410 -5.34 -25.65 16.92
N PRO A 411 -5.07 -24.50 16.27
CA PRO A 411 -5.52 -23.21 16.79
C PRO A 411 -7.05 -23.08 16.79
N ASN A 412 -7.56 -22.29 17.73
CA ASN A 412 -8.97 -21.97 17.83
C ASN A 412 -9.10 -20.54 18.39
N ASN A 413 -9.75 -19.64 17.63
CA ASN A 413 -10.03 -18.26 18.08
C ASN A 413 -11.53 -17.99 18.30
N GLY A 414 -12.35 -19.04 18.32
CA GLY A 414 -13.81 -18.99 18.27
C GLY A 414 -14.37 -20.05 17.32
N ALA A 415 -13.62 -20.35 16.24
CA ALA A 415 -13.75 -21.56 15.44
C ALA A 415 -12.42 -22.34 15.44
N ALA A 416 -12.48 -23.67 15.40
CA ALA A 416 -11.30 -24.54 15.45
C ALA A 416 -10.65 -24.76 14.08
N TYR A 417 -9.36 -25.12 14.07
CA TYR A 417 -8.65 -25.59 12.89
C TYR A 417 -8.88 -27.09 12.66
N GLY A 418 -9.14 -27.47 11.40
CA GLY A 418 -9.07 -28.86 11.00
C GLY A 418 -10.32 -29.70 11.34
N PRO A 419 -10.18 -30.97 11.76
CA PRO A 419 -8.98 -31.62 12.31
C PRO A 419 -7.81 -31.72 11.33
N VAL A 420 -6.58 -31.69 11.83
CA VAL A 420 -5.36 -31.68 11.00
C VAL A 420 -5.29 -32.91 10.10
N ASN A 421 -5.23 -32.67 8.79
CA ASN A 421 -5.27 -33.68 7.74
C ASN A 421 -4.64 -33.14 6.44
N ALA A 422 -4.68 -33.91 5.34
CA ALA A 422 -4.04 -33.51 4.08
C ALA A 422 -4.55 -32.17 3.49
N THR A 423 -5.83 -31.81 3.67
CA THR A 423 -6.40 -30.52 3.24
C THR A 423 -6.38 -29.45 4.33
N HIS A 424 -6.02 -29.82 5.57
CA HIS A 424 -5.88 -28.92 6.72
C HIS A 424 -4.50 -29.16 7.37
N PRO A 425 -3.39 -28.84 6.68
CA PRO A 425 -2.05 -29.22 7.11
C PRO A 425 -1.58 -28.44 8.35
N PRO A 426 -0.68 -29.00 9.17
CA PRO A 426 -0.09 -28.29 10.30
C PRO A 426 0.86 -27.18 9.83
N ILE A 427 1.00 -26.10 10.61
CA ILE A 427 1.95 -25.03 10.35
C ILE A 427 3.40 -25.54 10.34
N ALA A 428 4.25 -24.97 9.48
CA ALA A 428 5.62 -25.44 9.25
C ALA A 428 6.55 -25.27 10.48
N ARG A 429 7.36 -26.29 10.78
CA ARG A 429 8.28 -26.31 11.93
C ARG A 429 9.62 -26.95 11.57
N SER A 430 10.68 -26.45 12.21
CA SER A 430 12.06 -26.88 12.03
C SER A 430 12.23 -28.36 12.39
N PRO A 431 12.86 -29.17 11.53
CA PRO A 431 13.27 -30.54 11.89
C PRO A 431 14.46 -30.56 12.86
N GLY A 432 15.10 -29.40 13.10
CA GLY A 432 16.21 -29.23 14.00
C GLY A 432 17.58 -29.13 13.30
N THR A 433 18.44 -28.29 13.87
CA THR A 433 19.90 -28.46 13.75
C THR A 433 20.32 -29.71 14.53
N VAL A 434 21.08 -30.59 13.89
CA VAL A 434 21.55 -31.85 14.49
C VAL A 434 23.07 -31.83 14.54
N THR A 435 23.62 -31.91 15.76
CA THR A 435 25.05 -32.02 16.07
C THR A 435 25.16 -32.66 17.45
N ALA A 436 26.18 -33.49 17.71
CA ALA A 436 26.33 -34.17 19.01
C ALA A 436 27.77 -34.62 19.28
N VAL A 437 28.12 -34.76 20.57
CA VAL A 437 29.47 -35.12 21.07
C VAL A 437 29.33 -35.86 22.41
N ILE A 438 30.19 -36.84 22.69
CA ILE A 438 30.35 -37.50 24.00
C ILE A 438 31.65 -37.03 24.68
N THR A 439 31.63 -36.87 26.01
CA THR A 439 32.65 -36.12 26.78
C THR A 439 33.22 -36.84 28.01
N GLY A 440 33.04 -38.15 28.15
CA GLY A 440 33.58 -38.92 29.29
C GLY A 440 33.97 -40.36 28.93
N GLY A 441 35.09 -40.84 29.47
CA GLY A 441 35.62 -42.18 29.23
C GLY A 441 35.30 -43.17 30.37
N ALA A 442 35.20 -44.46 30.04
CA ALA A 442 35.02 -45.54 31.01
C ALA A 442 36.36 -46.22 31.34
N ALA A 443 36.63 -46.43 32.63
CA ALA A 443 37.75 -47.26 33.08
C ALA A 443 37.45 -48.77 32.90
N SER A 444 38.50 -49.58 32.77
CA SER A 444 38.41 -50.99 32.38
C SER A 444 37.79 -51.90 33.45
N GLY A 445 37.10 -52.95 32.98
CA GLY A 445 36.51 -54.00 33.81
C GLY A 445 35.25 -54.61 33.17
N ALA A 446 34.95 -55.86 33.48
CA ALA A 446 33.69 -56.48 33.09
C ALA A 446 32.52 -55.90 33.91
N GLY A 447 31.32 -55.82 33.33
CA GLY A 447 30.14 -55.23 33.99
C GLY A 447 30.35 -53.74 34.26
N ARG A 448 30.36 -52.93 33.21
CA ARG A 448 30.50 -51.47 33.29
C ARG A 448 29.35 -50.77 32.57
N THR A 449 28.85 -49.73 33.21
CA THR A 449 27.76 -48.90 32.74
C THR A 449 28.27 -47.80 31.82
N LEU A 450 27.66 -47.64 30.65
CA LEU A 450 27.81 -46.40 29.87
C LEU A 450 26.83 -45.36 30.43
N THR A 451 27.33 -44.38 31.16
CA THR A 451 26.52 -43.27 31.69
C THR A 451 26.28 -42.24 30.60
N ILE A 452 25.03 -42.10 30.18
CA ILE A 452 24.61 -41.03 29.26
C ILE A 452 24.01 -39.89 30.10
N GLY A 453 24.41 -38.65 29.80
CA GLY A 453 23.86 -37.47 30.45
C GLY A 453 22.35 -37.36 30.23
N ALA A 454 21.61 -36.84 31.22
CA ALA A 454 20.14 -36.88 31.29
C ALA A 454 19.37 -36.12 30.18
N GLY A 455 20.06 -35.59 29.16
CA GLY A 455 19.50 -34.91 27.99
C GLY A 455 19.29 -35.78 26.75
N VAL A 456 19.40 -37.12 26.84
CA VAL A 456 19.24 -38.04 25.70
C VAL A 456 17.87 -38.76 25.76
N PRO A 457 16.93 -38.48 24.84
CA PRO A 457 15.59 -39.10 24.86
C PRO A 457 15.58 -40.60 24.53
N ALA A 458 14.61 -41.31 25.09
CA ALA A 458 14.50 -42.79 25.08
C ALA A 458 14.25 -43.47 23.72
N PHE A 459 14.30 -42.73 22.60
CA PHE A 459 14.18 -43.29 21.25
C PHE A 459 15.40 -44.16 20.85
N PHE A 460 16.57 -43.93 21.44
CA PHE A 460 17.80 -44.69 21.18
C PHE A 460 17.68 -46.18 21.56
N LYS A 461 17.13 -46.98 20.64
CA LYS A 461 17.24 -48.44 20.69
C LYS A 461 18.67 -48.86 20.30
N VAL A 462 19.57 -48.81 21.28
CA VAL A 462 20.86 -49.52 21.21
C VAL A 462 20.57 -50.95 20.73
N PRO A 463 21.17 -51.39 19.60
CA PRO A 463 20.95 -52.73 19.06
C PRO A 463 21.54 -53.78 20.00
N ASP A 464 21.02 -55.01 19.96
CA ASP A 464 21.51 -56.08 20.83
C ASP A 464 22.96 -56.49 20.56
N THR A 465 23.47 -56.15 19.38
CA THR A 465 24.88 -56.25 19.00
C THR A 465 25.40 -54.88 18.56
N LEU A 466 26.45 -54.38 19.19
CA LEU A 466 27.09 -53.09 18.94
C LEU A 466 28.60 -53.29 18.69
N THR A 467 29.07 -52.96 17.50
CA THR A 467 30.51 -53.00 17.18
C THR A 467 31.16 -51.66 17.53
N VAL A 468 32.22 -51.69 18.32
CA VAL A 468 33.03 -50.52 18.71
C VAL A 468 34.43 -50.69 18.11
N THR A 469 34.93 -49.67 17.41
CA THR A 469 36.24 -49.71 16.73
C THR A 469 37.21 -48.72 17.38
N ALA A 470 38.45 -49.14 17.64
CA ALA A 470 39.54 -48.24 18.02
C ALA A 470 40.86 -48.68 17.37
N GLY A 471 41.49 -47.78 16.62
CA GLY A 471 42.62 -48.14 15.75
C GLY A 471 42.23 -49.22 14.75
N ALA A 472 43.04 -50.27 14.64
CA ALA A 472 42.77 -51.42 13.77
C ALA A 472 41.84 -52.48 14.39
N ASN A 473 41.36 -52.28 15.63
CA ASN A 473 40.63 -53.31 16.39
C ASN A 473 39.12 -53.05 16.41
N ASN A 474 38.33 -54.09 16.12
CA ASN A 474 36.87 -54.10 16.26
C ASN A 474 36.46 -54.99 17.43
N TRP A 475 35.70 -54.45 18.38
CA TRP A 475 35.09 -55.20 19.47
C TRP A 475 33.59 -55.34 19.24
N THR A 476 33.07 -56.58 19.28
CA THR A 476 31.64 -56.85 19.22
C THR A 476 31.07 -56.98 20.63
N LEU A 477 30.23 -56.03 21.02
CA LEU A 477 29.46 -56.06 22.27
C LEU A 477 28.09 -56.69 21.98
N THR A 478 27.60 -57.57 22.83
CA THR A 478 26.28 -58.23 22.69
C THR A 478 25.44 -58.17 23.98
N GLY A 479 24.14 -58.46 23.86
CA GLY A 479 23.21 -58.49 25.00
C GLY A 479 22.91 -57.11 25.59
N CYS A 480 23.21 -56.04 24.85
CA CYS A 480 23.02 -54.66 25.29
C CYS A 480 21.55 -54.33 25.60
N ALA A 481 20.57 -55.12 25.12
CA ALA A 481 19.17 -54.78 25.31
C ALA A 481 18.57 -55.16 26.67
N ALA A 482 19.17 -56.10 27.40
CA ALA A 482 18.56 -56.71 28.60
C ALA A 482 18.71 -55.88 29.90
N THR A 483 19.57 -54.84 29.91
CA THR A 483 20.05 -54.18 31.13
C THR A 483 19.78 -52.67 31.16
N LYS A 484 18.74 -52.21 30.45
CA LYS A 484 18.46 -50.77 30.23
C LYS A 484 17.83 -50.08 31.44
N THR A 485 18.24 -48.85 31.68
CA THR A 485 17.52 -47.84 32.48
C THR A 485 17.44 -46.51 31.72
N LEU A 486 16.85 -45.47 32.31
CA LEU A 486 16.71 -44.13 31.71
C LEU A 486 18.03 -43.42 31.37
N THR A 487 19.14 -43.78 32.00
CA THR A 487 20.45 -43.09 31.82
C THR A 487 21.63 -44.06 31.62
N THR A 488 21.38 -45.36 31.63
CA THR A 488 22.42 -46.40 31.68
C THR A 488 22.03 -47.66 30.91
N PHE A 489 23.01 -48.32 30.29
CA PHE A 489 22.92 -49.72 29.87
C PHE A 489 24.25 -50.45 30.09
N THR A 490 24.22 -51.78 30.07
CA THR A 490 25.37 -52.65 30.38
C THR A 490 25.47 -53.76 29.34
N CYS A 491 26.42 -53.67 28.41
CA CYS A 491 26.65 -54.70 27.39
C CYS A 491 27.63 -55.79 27.87
N THR A 492 27.60 -56.96 27.23
CA THR A 492 28.60 -58.02 27.39
C THR A 492 29.59 -57.97 26.24
N ALA A 493 30.90 -57.92 26.50
CA ALA A 493 31.91 -57.90 25.42
C ALA A 493 32.25 -59.32 24.95
N VAL A 494 32.29 -59.57 23.64
CA VAL A 494 32.56 -60.91 23.06
C VAL A 494 33.81 -60.91 22.17
N ASN A 495 34.97 -60.63 22.78
CA ASN A 495 36.27 -61.29 22.52
C ASN A 495 37.30 -60.78 23.56
N PRO A 496 38.07 -61.61 24.30
CA PRO A 496 38.97 -61.12 25.35
C PRO A 496 40.30 -60.48 24.89
N ALA A 497 40.62 -60.52 23.59
CA ALA A 497 41.96 -60.15 23.11
C ALA A 497 42.13 -58.63 22.89
N HIS A 498 43.34 -58.13 23.18
CA HIS A 498 43.84 -56.75 22.96
C HIS A 498 43.24 -55.66 23.89
N GLY A 499 43.81 -55.55 25.10
CA GLY A 499 43.48 -54.53 26.09
C GLY A 499 44.15 -53.17 25.84
N ALA A 500 43.74 -52.47 24.78
CA ALA A 500 44.10 -51.07 24.55
C ALA A 500 42.91 -50.14 24.87
N ALA A 501 43.14 -49.06 25.62
CA ALA A 501 42.10 -48.11 25.99
C ALA A 501 41.73 -47.17 24.83
N THR A 502 40.48 -46.70 24.79
CA THR A 502 40.08 -45.56 23.96
C THR A 502 40.72 -44.27 24.51
N ALA A 503 41.36 -43.50 23.64
CA ALA A 503 42.03 -42.27 24.03
C ALA A 503 41.04 -41.14 24.39
N ALA A 504 41.43 -40.28 25.32
CA ALA A 504 40.72 -39.02 25.54
C ALA A 504 40.74 -38.18 24.25
N GLY A 505 39.56 -37.75 23.80
CA GLY A 505 39.37 -37.07 22.50
C GLY A 505 38.82 -37.94 21.36
N ALA A 506 38.50 -39.23 21.60
CA ALA A 506 37.80 -40.05 20.62
C ALA A 506 36.30 -39.66 20.50
N THR A 507 35.84 -39.29 19.30
CA THR A 507 34.50 -38.74 19.04
C THR A 507 33.44 -39.82 18.80
N VAL A 508 32.30 -39.71 19.48
CA VAL A 508 31.05 -40.47 19.23
C VAL A 508 29.85 -39.52 19.42
N SER A 509 28.75 -39.69 18.65
CA SER A 509 27.72 -38.65 18.45
C SER A 509 26.30 -39.14 18.12
N GLY A 510 25.29 -38.47 18.70
CA GLY A 510 23.85 -38.45 18.34
C GLY A 510 23.01 -37.82 19.49
N THR A 511 21.74 -37.40 19.40
CA THR A 511 20.74 -37.21 18.31
C THR A 511 19.57 -36.36 18.88
N VAL A 512 18.81 -35.62 18.05
CA VAL A 512 17.58 -34.90 18.45
C VAL A 512 16.31 -35.58 17.88
N ALA A 513 15.19 -35.54 18.61
CA ALA A 513 13.88 -36.04 18.17
C ALA A 513 12.88 -34.90 17.92
N THR A 514 11.93 -35.11 17.01
CA THR A 514 10.92 -34.12 16.58
C THR A 514 9.54 -34.39 17.18
N VAL A 515 8.69 -33.35 17.24
CA VAL A 515 7.37 -33.41 17.90
C VAL A 515 6.30 -34.12 17.05
N ASP A 516 6.53 -34.26 15.74
CA ASP A 516 5.51 -34.67 14.78
C ASP A 516 5.77 -36.04 14.12
N GLY A 517 6.97 -36.61 14.33
CA GLY A 517 7.33 -37.97 13.89
C GLY A 517 8.13 -38.07 12.58
N ASN A 518 9.33 -37.46 12.52
CA ASN A 518 10.48 -38.09 11.83
C ASN A 518 11.82 -37.42 12.18
N ILE A 519 12.92 -38.18 12.11
CA ILE A 519 14.21 -37.85 12.74
C ILE A 519 15.26 -37.45 11.70
N GLN A 520 16.29 -36.73 12.14
CA GLN A 520 17.41 -36.24 11.31
C GLN A 520 18.75 -36.57 11.96
N VAL A 521 19.77 -36.77 11.12
CA VAL A 521 21.08 -37.33 11.48
C VAL A 521 22.17 -36.55 10.77
N GLN A 522 23.21 -36.13 11.50
CA GLN A 522 24.43 -35.60 10.89
C GLN A 522 25.35 -36.78 10.56
N THR A 523 25.83 -36.84 9.31
CA THR A 523 26.78 -37.86 8.83
C THR A 523 27.72 -37.21 7.80
N THR A 524 28.90 -37.80 7.62
CA THR A 524 29.78 -37.50 6.50
C THR A 524 29.71 -38.61 5.44
N THR A 525 30.04 -38.27 4.19
CA THR A 525 30.29 -39.27 3.14
C THR A 525 31.60 -40.01 3.44
N THR A 526 31.67 -41.32 3.16
CA THR A 526 32.86 -42.17 3.38
C THR A 526 33.71 -42.39 2.13
N ALA A 527 33.22 -41.93 0.98
CA ALA A 527 33.87 -42.05 -0.32
C ALA A 527 33.39 -40.89 -1.21
N ASN A 528 34.06 -40.71 -2.35
CA ASN A 528 33.52 -39.87 -3.42
C ASN A 528 32.28 -40.56 -4.02
N TRP A 529 31.19 -39.84 -4.21
CA TRP A 529 30.01 -40.31 -4.93
C TRP A 529 29.99 -39.70 -6.33
N ALA A 530 29.93 -40.53 -7.36
CA ALA A 530 29.84 -40.09 -8.75
C ALA A 530 28.38 -39.76 -9.12
N ALA A 531 28.16 -38.70 -9.90
CA ALA A 531 26.83 -38.31 -10.40
C ALA A 531 26.07 -39.51 -11.02
N GLY A 532 24.78 -39.60 -10.73
CA GLY A 532 23.95 -40.76 -11.10
C GLY A 532 24.04 -41.97 -10.17
N ALA A 533 24.87 -41.96 -9.12
CA ALA A 533 24.94 -43.06 -8.15
C ALA A 533 23.63 -43.27 -7.38
N LEU A 534 22.97 -44.41 -7.63
CA LEU A 534 21.72 -44.80 -6.97
C LEU A 534 21.91 -45.35 -5.54
N SER A 535 23.14 -45.50 -5.05
CA SER A 535 23.45 -45.97 -3.70
C SER A 535 24.65 -45.23 -3.13
N LEU A 536 24.48 -44.67 -1.92
CA LEU A 536 25.38 -43.68 -1.32
C LEU A 536 25.80 -44.14 0.08
N THR A 537 27.08 -44.51 0.26
CA THR A 537 27.61 -45.02 1.54
C THR A 537 28.06 -43.87 2.46
N VAL A 538 27.66 -43.96 3.73
CA VAL A 538 27.67 -42.88 4.73
C VAL A 538 28.19 -43.36 6.09
N ALA A 539 28.91 -42.48 6.81
CA ALA A 539 29.44 -42.74 8.15
C ALA A 539 28.37 -42.51 9.23
N THR A 540 27.42 -43.44 9.37
CA THR A 540 26.34 -43.35 10.36
C THR A 540 26.50 -44.33 11.53
N THR A 541 25.95 -43.95 12.68
CA THR A 541 25.72 -44.80 13.86
C THR A 541 24.24 -45.13 14.06
N MET A 542 23.36 -44.68 13.17
CA MET A 542 21.90 -44.90 13.24
C MET A 542 21.27 -45.23 11.86
N PRO A 543 20.13 -45.94 11.82
CA PRO A 543 19.31 -46.03 10.62
C PRO A 543 18.77 -44.66 10.20
N PHE A 544 18.68 -44.43 8.89
CA PHE A 544 18.05 -43.24 8.31
C PHE A 544 16.53 -43.40 8.24
N ALA A 545 15.83 -42.28 8.02
CA ALA A 545 14.52 -42.30 7.35
C ALA A 545 14.75 -41.90 5.88
N PRO A 546 14.03 -42.49 4.90
CA PRO A 546 14.06 -42.00 3.52
C PRO A 546 13.48 -40.58 3.46
N GLY A 547 14.02 -39.74 2.58
CA GLY A 547 13.66 -38.33 2.52
C GLY A 547 14.65 -37.46 1.75
N SER A 548 14.43 -36.15 1.79
CA SER A 548 15.26 -35.13 1.14
C SER A 548 16.23 -34.46 2.12
N PHE A 549 17.49 -34.26 1.72
CA PHE A 549 18.54 -33.61 2.52
C PHE A 549 19.51 -32.84 1.62
N PHE A 550 20.31 -31.94 2.21
CA PHE A 550 21.32 -31.15 1.50
C PHE A 550 22.73 -31.69 1.69
N VAL A 551 23.57 -31.57 0.66
CA VAL A 551 25.03 -31.69 0.70
C VAL A 551 25.61 -30.48 -0.04
N GLY A 552 26.18 -29.54 0.71
CA GLY A 552 26.36 -28.18 0.20
C GLY A 552 25.01 -27.59 -0.24
N ASP A 553 24.96 -26.97 -1.41
CA ASP A 553 23.72 -26.46 -2.01
C ASP A 553 22.92 -27.49 -2.82
N GLN A 554 23.44 -28.73 -2.99
CA GLN A 554 22.71 -29.77 -3.72
C GLN A 554 21.68 -30.47 -2.82
N LEU A 555 20.41 -30.41 -3.23
CA LEU A 555 19.34 -31.25 -2.68
C LEU A 555 19.47 -32.67 -3.25
N ILE A 556 19.51 -33.67 -2.36
CA ILE A 556 19.51 -35.10 -2.67
C ILE A 556 18.22 -35.70 -2.09
N SER A 557 17.71 -36.78 -2.68
CA SER A 557 16.59 -37.54 -2.12
C SER A 557 16.78 -39.04 -2.36
N CYS A 558 16.38 -39.88 -1.41
CA CYS A 558 16.52 -41.34 -1.48
C CYS A 558 15.22 -42.02 -1.01
N THR A 559 14.82 -43.13 -1.65
CA THR A 559 13.59 -43.87 -1.27
C THR A 559 13.82 -45.04 -0.32
N GLY A 560 15.07 -45.48 -0.14
CA GLY A 560 15.43 -46.56 0.78
C GLY A 560 16.75 -46.30 1.52
N TYR A 561 17.06 -47.20 2.46
CA TYR A 561 18.30 -47.18 3.24
C TYR A 561 18.62 -48.58 3.78
N THR A 562 19.89 -48.79 4.13
CA THR A 562 20.40 -49.88 4.97
C THR A 562 21.05 -49.29 6.23
N ALA A 563 21.73 -50.11 7.03
CA ALA A 563 22.49 -49.63 8.19
C ALA A 563 23.62 -48.63 7.86
N ASN A 564 24.10 -48.55 6.62
CA ASN A 564 25.23 -47.69 6.22
C ASN A 564 25.17 -47.13 4.79
N THR A 565 24.14 -47.47 4.01
CA THR A 565 23.99 -47.04 2.61
C THR A 565 22.58 -46.54 2.35
N LEU A 566 22.45 -45.31 1.86
CA LEU A 566 21.19 -44.80 1.32
C LEU A 566 20.97 -45.40 -0.07
N THR A 567 19.75 -45.80 -0.41
CA THR A 567 19.44 -46.49 -1.67
C THR A 567 18.33 -45.81 -2.47
N ASN A 568 18.36 -46.03 -3.79
CA ASN A 568 17.54 -45.34 -4.79
C ASN A 568 17.64 -43.82 -4.66
N CYS A 569 18.87 -43.33 -4.54
CA CYS A 569 19.18 -41.92 -4.39
C CYS A 569 19.27 -41.19 -5.73
N THR A 570 18.93 -39.91 -5.73
CA THR A 570 19.11 -39.01 -6.87
C THR A 570 20.23 -38.02 -6.61
N LEU A 571 21.31 -38.15 -7.38
CA LEU A 571 22.57 -37.42 -7.20
C LEU A 571 22.97 -36.75 -8.53
N ALA A 572 22.84 -35.42 -8.59
CA ALA A 572 23.01 -34.66 -9.83
C ALA A 572 24.47 -34.35 -10.19
N ALA A 573 25.30 -33.98 -9.21
CA ALA A 573 26.73 -33.76 -9.36
C ALA A 573 27.56 -34.66 -8.42
N ASN A 574 28.87 -34.71 -8.68
CA ASN A 574 29.81 -35.48 -7.86
C ASN A 574 29.90 -34.88 -6.44
N VAL A 575 29.87 -35.74 -5.42
CA VAL A 575 30.07 -35.36 -4.01
C VAL A 575 31.40 -35.91 -3.52
N ALA A 576 32.24 -35.06 -2.93
CA ALA A 576 33.53 -35.47 -2.40
C ALA A 576 33.40 -36.27 -1.09
N ASN A 577 34.42 -37.07 -0.78
CA ASN A 577 34.58 -37.73 0.52
C ASN A 577 34.59 -36.70 1.68
N ASN A 578 34.09 -37.09 2.85
CA ASN A 578 33.89 -36.24 4.03
C ASN A 578 32.90 -35.07 3.88
N SER A 579 32.12 -35.00 2.79
CA SER A 579 31.06 -33.98 2.66
C SER A 579 29.98 -34.18 3.73
N THR A 580 29.51 -33.09 4.36
CA THR A 580 28.51 -33.15 5.43
C THR A 580 27.09 -33.19 4.86
N LEU A 581 26.28 -34.13 5.33
CA LEU A 581 24.83 -34.18 5.08
C LEU A 581 24.09 -33.35 6.13
N THR A 582 23.10 -32.57 5.71
CA THR A 582 22.38 -31.64 6.59
C THR A 582 20.91 -31.44 6.22
N THR A 583 20.09 -31.09 7.21
CA THR A 583 18.73 -30.54 7.04
C THR A 583 18.74 -29.13 6.45
N ALA A 584 19.90 -28.46 6.52
CA ALA A 584 20.08 -27.01 6.40
C ALA A 584 19.30 -26.16 7.44
N ALA A 585 18.67 -26.79 8.43
CA ALA A 585 17.97 -26.10 9.52
C ALA A 585 18.96 -25.62 10.61
N LEU A 586 18.79 -24.36 11.02
CA LEU A 586 19.67 -23.60 11.91
C LEU A 586 18.96 -23.15 13.20
N SER A 587 17.95 -23.91 13.66
CA SER A 587 17.19 -23.68 14.91
C SER A 587 16.79 -25.03 15.54
N THR A 588 16.42 -25.06 16.83
CA THR A 588 16.04 -26.31 17.51
C THR A 588 14.81 -26.98 16.86
N ALA A 589 14.75 -28.31 16.97
CA ALA A 589 13.63 -29.10 16.48
C ALA A 589 12.30 -28.62 17.11
N GLY A 590 11.28 -28.41 16.29
CA GLY A 590 9.98 -27.89 16.71
C GLY A 590 9.88 -26.37 16.84
N THR A 591 10.94 -25.60 16.58
CA THR A 591 10.82 -24.13 16.38
C THR A 591 9.96 -23.88 15.13
N GLY A 592 8.93 -23.04 15.18
CA GLY A 592 8.12 -22.74 14.00
C GLY A 592 8.92 -21.96 12.95
N THR A 593 8.82 -22.37 11.69
CA THR A 593 9.55 -21.74 10.57
C THR A 593 8.75 -20.61 9.90
N ILE A 594 7.49 -20.43 10.29
CA ILE A 594 6.67 -19.28 9.90
C ILE A 594 6.77 -18.19 10.97
N GLY A 595 6.29 -18.46 12.19
CA GLY A 595 6.43 -17.54 13.33
C GLY A 595 5.49 -16.33 13.31
N GLY A 596 5.37 -15.68 14.48
CA GLY A 596 4.46 -14.56 14.72
C GLY A 596 3.00 -14.98 14.86
N TYR A 597 2.09 -14.04 14.59
CA TYR A 597 0.64 -14.18 14.63
C TYR A 597 0.02 -13.69 13.32
N ILE A 598 -1.16 -14.20 12.96
CA ILE A 598 -2.00 -13.71 11.87
C ILE A 598 -3.42 -13.39 12.35
N LYS A 599 -4.01 -12.34 11.79
CA LYS A 599 -5.43 -12.02 11.89
C LYS A 599 -5.97 -11.63 10.52
N ILE A 600 -7.16 -12.12 10.21
CA ILE A 600 -7.87 -11.80 8.96
C ILE A 600 -9.27 -11.35 9.34
N GLU A 601 -9.64 -10.14 8.92
CA GLU A 601 -10.94 -9.55 9.25
C GLU A 601 -11.63 -9.05 7.99
N ARG A 602 -12.91 -9.36 7.90
CA ARG A 602 -13.80 -8.90 6.84
C ARG A 602 -14.49 -7.62 7.32
N GLY A 603 -14.41 -6.56 6.50
CA GLY A 603 -15.25 -5.38 6.67
C GLY A 603 -16.66 -5.71 6.16
N ASN A 604 -17.68 -5.42 6.95
CA ASN A 604 -19.07 -5.75 6.65
C ASN A 604 -19.75 -4.61 5.89
N THR A 605 -20.86 -4.91 5.20
CA THR A 605 -21.63 -3.90 4.44
C THR A 605 -22.25 -2.79 5.32
N ASP A 606 -22.37 -3.01 6.63
CA ASP A 606 -22.78 -2.01 7.63
C ASP A 606 -21.61 -1.18 8.20
N GLY A 607 -20.37 -1.48 7.81
CA GLY A 607 -19.14 -0.83 8.31
C GLY A 607 -18.54 -1.45 9.57
N THR A 608 -19.14 -2.50 10.14
CA THR A 608 -18.52 -3.28 11.24
C THR A 608 -17.42 -4.22 10.72
N TRP A 609 -16.65 -4.84 11.62
CA TRP A 609 -15.61 -5.81 11.27
C TRP A 609 -15.88 -7.17 11.92
N THR A 610 -15.66 -8.26 11.18
CA THR A 610 -15.78 -9.64 11.64
C THR A 610 -14.46 -10.38 11.48
N ASP A 611 -14.01 -11.10 12.51
CA ASP A 611 -12.86 -12.02 12.40
C ASP A 611 -13.24 -13.23 11.54
N VAL A 612 -12.53 -13.41 10.43
CA VAL A 612 -12.67 -14.54 9.49
C VAL A 612 -11.38 -15.37 9.40
N THR A 613 -10.45 -15.18 10.34
CA THR A 613 -9.12 -15.81 10.33
C THR A 613 -9.24 -17.33 10.18
N MET A 614 -10.10 -17.95 10.98
CA MET A 614 -10.28 -19.39 10.99
C MET A 614 -11.16 -19.91 9.84
N GLU A 615 -11.98 -19.05 9.20
CA GLU A 615 -12.68 -19.41 7.97
C GLU A 615 -11.67 -19.56 6.82
N ILE A 616 -10.85 -18.51 6.60
CA ILE A 616 -9.87 -18.45 5.51
C ILE A 616 -8.79 -19.54 5.66
N LEU A 617 -8.28 -19.77 6.87
CA LEU A 617 -7.24 -20.78 7.11
C LEU A 617 -7.76 -22.22 6.94
N ASN A 618 -9.03 -22.50 7.21
CA ASN A 618 -9.62 -23.85 7.03
C ASN A 618 -9.87 -24.21 5.55
N TYR A 619 -9.79 -23.27 4.61
CA TYR A 619 -9.66 -23.62 3.18
C TYR A 619 -8.26 -24.13 2.81
N GLY A 620 -7.32 -24.11 3.76
CA GLY A 620 -5.96 -24.62 3.65
C GLY A 620 -4.91 -23.50 3.54
N ILE A 621 -3.65 -23.85 3.82
CA ILE A 621 -2.53 -22.90 4.00
C ILE A 621 -1.27 -23.21 3.17
N GLY A 622 -1.30 -24.28 2.36
CA GLY A 622 -0.14 -24.84 1.68
C GLY A 622 -0.03 -24.47 0.19
N ALA A 623 1.20 -24.55 -0.32
CA ALA A 623 1.53 -24.60 -1.75
C ALA A 623 2.19 -25.95 -2.10
N PRO A 624 2.15 -26.39 -3.38
CA PRO A 624 2.94 -27.53 -3.85
C PRO A 624 4.46 -27.29 -3.74
N ASN A 625 5.26 -28.33 -4.02
CA ASN A 625 6.71 -28.22 -4.13
C ASN A 625 7.13 -27.56 -5.46
N LEU A 626 8.36 -27.04 -5.52
CA LEU A 626 8.88 -26.29 -6.66
C LEU A 626 10.04 -27.00 -7.39
N VAL A 627 10.59 -28.08 -6.81
CA VAL A 627 11.59 -28.98 -7.44
C VAL A 627 11.26 -30.44 -7.19
N GLY A 628 11.67 -31.29 -8.14
CA GLY A 628 11.50 -32.74 -8.15
C GLY A 628 10.24 -33.14 -8.90
N ALA A 629 9.75 -34.36 -8.65
CA ALA A 629 8.43 -34.74 -9.08
C ALA A 629 7.38 -33.80 -8.47
N ALA A 630 6.50 -33.26 -9.31
CA ALA A 630 5.39 -32.43 -8.88
C ALA A 630 4.45 -33.26 -7.98
N CYS A 631 4.32 -32.83 -6.73
CA CYS A 631 3.24 -33.27 -5.86
C CYS A 631 1.93 -32.58 -6.28
N GLY A 632 0.80 -33.24 -6.07
CA GLY A 632 -0.48 -32.56 -6.13
C GLY A 632 -0.53 -31.42 -5.11
N ASP A 633 -1.25 -30.35 -5.43
CA ASP A 633 -1.48 -29.23 -4.50
C ASP A 633 -2.10 -29.78 -3.20
N PRO A 634 -1.48 -29.61 -2.03
CA PRO A 634 -2.03 -30.12 -0.77
C PRO A 634 -3.35 -29.42 -0.41
N THR A 635 -3.51 -28.16 -0.82
CA THR A 635 -4.64 -27.31 -0.46
C THR A 635 -5.06 -26.43 -1.65
N PRO A 636 -5.70 -27.00 -2.68
CA PRO A 636 -6.09 -26.28 -3.90
C PRO A 636 -7.14 -25.19 -3.66
N ASN A 637 -7.85 -25.24 -2.53
CA ASN A 637 -8.83 -24.24 -2.12
C ASN A 637 -8.20 -23.09 -1.30
N ALA A 638 -6.91 -23.15 -0.99
CA ALA A 638 -6.24 -22.15 -0.15
C ALA A 638 -6.34 -20.76 -0.78
N ILE A 639 -6.96 -19.82 -0.06
CA ILE A 639 -7.00 -18.40 -0.43
C ILE A 639 -5.66 -17.74 -0.08
N LEU A 640 -5.09 -18.10 1.08
CA LEU A 640 -3.76 -17.70 1.52
C LEU A 640 -2.85 -18.91 1.63
N ARG A 641 -1.68 -18.85 0.99
CA ARG A 641 -0.63 -19.87 1.12
C ARG A 641 0.51 -19.28 1.96
N ILE A 642 0.71 -19.84 3.14
CA ILE A 642 1.64 -19.38 4.18
C ILE A 642 2.95 -20.18 4.12
N GLN A 643 2.87 -21.43 3.65
CA GLN A 643 3.95 -22.39 3.57
C GLN A 643 3.87 -23.19 2.27
N ARG A 644 4.96 -23.85 1.88
CA ARG A 644 5.00 -24.74 0.71
C ARG A 644 5.50 -26.13 1.08
N LEU A 645 5.06 -27.17 0.37
CA LEU A 645 5.67 -28.49 0.50
C LEU A 645 7.18 -28.39 0.25
N ARG A 646 7.94 -29.17 1.01
CA ARG A 646 9.38 -29.31 0.79
C ARG A 646 9.68 -29.75 -0.64
N ASP A 647 10.79 -29.27 -1.16
CA ASP A 647 11.30 -29.80 -2.42
C ASP A 647 11.77 -31.26 -2.27
N ASN A 648 11.76 -31.97 -3.38
CA ASN A 648 12.36 -33.29 -3.49
C ASN A 648 13.23 -33.34 -4.75
N ALA A 649 13.98 -34.43 -4.92
CA ALA A 649 14.77 -34.70 -6.12
C ALA A 649 14.38 -36.04 -6.77
N LEU A 650 13.22 -36.61 -6.44
CA LEU A 650 12.77 -37.92 -6.90
C LEU A 650 11.94 -37.82 -8.20
N ALA A 651 11.80 -38.95 -8.90
CA ALA A 651 10.90 -39.10 -10.05
C ALA A 651 9.42 -39.32 -9.66
N THR A 652 9.13 -39.54 -8.38
CA THR A 652 7.77 -39.62 -7.81
C THR A 652 7.66 -38.74 -6.57
N CYS A 653 6.49 -38.11 -6.35
CA CYS A 653 6.28 -37.23 -5.21
C CYS A 653 6.46 -37.99 -3.88
N HIS A 654 7.37 -37.51 -3.03
CA HIS A 654 7.65 -38.11 -1.71
C HIS A 654 6.49 -37.90 -0.72
N TYR A 655 5.78 -36.77 -0.84
CA TYR A 655 4.73 -36.31 0.08
C TYR A 655 3.32 -36.62 -0.46
N GLY A 656 3.10 -37.87 -0.90
CA GLY A 656 1.89 -38.29 -1.62
C GLY A 656 0.58 -37.97 -0.89
N ALA A 657 -0.48 -37.66 -1.65
CA ALA A 657 -1.75 -37.17 -1.13
C ALA A 657 -2.33 -38.07 -0.02
N GLY A 658 -2.27 -37.58 1.22
CA GLY A 658 -2.63 -38.32 2.44
C GLY A 658 -1.52 -38.37 3.50
N SER A 659 -0.23 -38.32 3.11
CA SER A 659 0.90 -38.35 4.05
C SER A 659 1.25 -36.99 4.66
N VAL A 660 0.71 -35.91 4.12
CA VAL A 660 1.00 -34.50 4.46
C VAL A 660 0.41 -34.12 5.84
N GLN A 661 0.98 -34.70 6.90
CA GLN A 661 0.51 -34.56 8.28
C GLN A 661 1.64 -34.22 9.28
N ALA A 662 2.87 -33.95 8.83
CA ALA A 662 3.94 -33.48 9.70
C ALA A 662 4.30 -32.02 9.38
N SER A 663 4.45 -31.19 10.40
CA SER A 663 4.92 -29.80 10.26
C SER A 663 6.31 -29.68 9.62
N THR A 664 7.10 -30.76 9.64
CA THR A 664 8.41 -30.83 8.98
C THR A 664 8.33 -31.05 7.46
N ASP A 665 7.17 -31.38 6.90
CA ASP A 665 6.98 -31.57 5.44
C ASP A 665 6.77 -30.27 4.68
N PHE A 666 6.86 -29.13 5.38
CA PHE A 666 6.71 -27.79 4.84
C PHE A 666 7.94 -26.92 5.09
N TRP A 667 8.18 -26.01 4.15
CA TRP A 667 9.11 -24.90 4.27
C TRP A 667 8.36 -23.57 4.24
N PRO A 668 8.93 -22.49 4.81
CA PRO A 668 8.41 -21.14 4.57
C PRO A 668 8.41 -20.82 3.07
N GLN A 669 7.48 -19.95 2.67
CA GLN A 669 7.51 -19.36 1.34
C GLN A 669 8.55 -18.22 1.31
N ALA A 670 9.54 -18.36 0.43
CA ALA A 670 10.64 -17.41 0.27
C ALA A 670 11.16 -17.42 -1.17
N LEU A 671 11.63 -16.26 -1.64
CA LEU A 671 12.30 -16.04 -2.93
C LEU A 671 13.57 -15.21 -2.72
N PHE A 672 14.47 -15.19 -3.71
CA PHE A 672 15.65 -14.33 -3.70
C PHE A 672 15.48 -13.15 -4.66
N ASP A 673 15.45 -11.95 -4.10
CA ASP A 673 15.43 -10.69 -4.83
C ASP A 673 16.86 -10.12 -4.95
N THR A 674 17.44 -10.25 -6.15
CA THR A 674 18.79 -9.77 -6.48
C THR A 674 18.94 -8.25 -6.34
N ARG A 675 17.85 -7.48 -6.50
CA ARG A 675 17.89 -6.00 -6.41
C ARG A 675 18.07 -5.54 -4.98
N GLU A 676 17.42 -6.26 -4.06
CA GLU A 676 17.46 -6.05 -2.62
C GLU A 676 18.71 -6.64 -1.97
N ALA A 677 19.33 -7.65 -2.59
CA ALA A 677 20.56 -8.28 -2.13
C ALA A 677 21.84 -7.43 -2.30
N LEU A 678 21.86 -6.50 -3.25
CA LEU A 678 23.08 -5.86 -3.75
C LEU A 678 23.06 -4.33 -3.65
N SER A 679 24.21 -3.71 -3.39
CA SER A 679 24.37 -2.24 -3.48
C SER A 679 24.78 -1.76 -4.88
N ARG A 680 25.44 -2.62 -5.70
CA ARG A 680 25.85 -2.34 -7.09
C ARG A 680 25.43 -3.50 -8.02
N ASP A 681 25.36 -3.26 -9.34
CA ASP A 681 24.97 -4.30 -10.33
C ASP A 681 26.16 -5.25 -10.64
N SER A 682 26.60 -6.01 -9.63
CA SER A 682 27.77 -6.88 -9.68
C SER A 682 27.58 -8.13 -8.81
N ALA A 683 28.05 -9.28 -9.28
CA ALA A 683 27.89 -10.56 -8.59
C ALA A 683 28.97 -10.75 -7.50
N PRO A 684 28.61 -10.95 -6.22
CA PRO A 684 29.57 -11.10 -5.12
C PRO A 684 30.13 -12.53 -4.98
N GLY A 685 29.60 -13.50 -5.72
CA GLY A 685 29.92 -14.92 -5.62
C GLY A 685 28.77 -15.79 -6.12
N SER A 686 28.72 -17.05 -5.70
CA SER A 686 27.61 -17.97 -5.97
C SER A 686 26.57 -18.07 -4.85
N SER A 687 26.98 -17.83 -3.60
CA SER A 687 26.14 -17.93 -2.41
C SER A 687 25.28 -16.68 -2.18
N VAL A 688 24.08 -16.85 -1.61
CA VAL A 688 23.08 -15.77 -1.51
C VAL A 688 23.33 -14.84 -0.31
N LEU A 689 23.04 -13.55 -0.47
CA LEU A 689 23.09 -12.54 0.62
C LEU A 689 21.73 -12.41 1.32
N LEU A 690 21.74 -12.44 2.65
CA LEU A 690 20.53 -12.53 3.47
C LEU A 690 19.50 -11.40 3.23
N GLY A 691 19.94 -10.19 2.89
CA GLY A 691 19.05 -9.05 2.58
C GLY A 691 18.14 -9.26 1.37
N GLY A 692 18.55 -10.12 0.43
CA GLY A 692 17.73 -10.51 -0.72
C GLY A 692 16.76 -11.65 -0.45
N VAL A 693 16.80 -12.31 0.71
CA VAL A 693 15.90 -13.42 1.01
C VAL A 693 14.54 -12.86 1.46
N MET A 694 13.62 -12.75 0.51
CA MET A 694 12.28 -12.21 0.70
C MET A 694 11.31 -13.32 1.06
N TYR A 695 10.86 -13.34 2.31
CA TYR A 695 9.78 -14.22 2.77
C TYR A 695 8.43 -13.64 2.34
N TYR A 696 7.45 -14.48 2.00
CA TYR A 696 6.16 -13.97 1.53
C TYR A 696 4.96 -14.82 1.94
N ILE A 697 3.80 -14.18 2.07
CA ILE A 697 2.50 -14.84 2.01
C ILE A 697 2.01 -14.75 0.57
N ALA A 698 1.39 -15.80 0.01
CA ALA A 698 0.77 -15.73 -1.32
C ALA A 698 -0.76 -15.67 -1.23
N ILE A 699 -1.38 -14.73 -1.95
CA ILE A 699 -2.81 -14.69 -2.22
C ILE A 699 -3.07 -15.41 -3.56
N ASP A 700 -3.94 -16.42 -3.52
CA ASP A 700 -4.53 -17.01 -4.71
C ASP A 700 -5.74 -16.17 -5.14
N ALA A 701 -5.56 -15.32 -6.15
CA ALA A 701 -6.56 -14.31 -6.52
C ALA A 701 -7.84 -14.92 -7.10
N ALA A 702 -7.75 -16.12 -7.69
CA ALA A 702 -8.89 -16.88 -8.19
C ALA A 702 -9.72 -17.49 -7.03
N ASN A 703 -9.07 -18.06 -6.01
CA ASN A 703 -9.75 -18.53 -4.81
C ASN A 703 -10.38 -17.37 -4.01
N LEU A 704 -9.64 -16.27 -3.81
CA LEU A 704 -10.13 -15.05 -3.18
C LEU A 704 -11.40 -14.50 -3.88
N SER A 705 -11.38 -14.43 -5.20
CA SER A 705 -12.52 -13.93 -5.98
C SER A 705 -13.74 -14.85 -5.87
N ARG A 706 -13.54 -16.17 -5.92
CA ARG A 706 -14.63 -17.14 -5.71
C ARG A 706 -15.21 -17.08 -4.30
N TRP A 707 -14.39 -16.79 -3.27
CA TRP A 707 -14.85 -16.58 -1.90
C TRP A 707 -15.71 -15.31 -1.76
N PHE A 708 -15.26 -14.16 -2.30
CA PHE A 708 -16.06 -12.94 -2.33
C PHE A 708 -17.41 -13.12 -3.05
N LEU A 709 -17.45 -13.95 -4.09
CA LEU A 709 -18.65 -14.25 -4.88
C LEU A 709 -19.49 -15.42 -4.35
N GLY A 710 -19.09 -16.09 -3.25
CA GLY A 710 -19.78 -17.26 -2.72
C GLY A 710 -19.88 -18.43 -3.71
N THR A 711 -18.92 -18.53 -4.63
CA THR A 711 -18.86 -19.50 -5.74
C THR A 711 -18.09 -20.75 -5.33
N ALA A 712 -18.48 -21.92 -5.85
CA ALA A 712 -17.88 -23.21 -5.49
C ALA A 712 -16.35 -23.21 -5.62
N PRO A 713 -15.59 -23.72 -4.63
CA PRO A 713 -16.05 -24.46 -3.43
C PRO A 713 -16.52 -23.61 -2.23
N PHE A 714 -16.54 -22.28 -2.34
CA PHE A 714 -16.73 -21.36 -1.21
C PHE A 714 -18.21 -21.00 -0.93
N ASN A 715 -19.18 -21.84 -1.34
CA ASN A 715 -20.61 -21.51 -1.22
C ASN A 715 -21.13 -21.37 0.23
N GLY A 716 -20.48 -22.04 1.20
CA GLY A 716 -20.75 -21.86 2.63
C GLY A 716 -19.87 -20.81 3.30
N GLY A 717 -18.99 -20.15 2.53
CA GLY A 717 -18.14 -19.07 3.00
C GLY A 717 -18.88 -17.74 3.10
N THR A 718 -18.33 -16.81 3.86
CA THR A 718 -19.00 -15.57 4.25
C THR A 718 -18.58 -14.34 3.42
N GLY A 719 -17.74 -14.53 2.40
CA GLY A 719 -17.18 -13.45 1.58
C GLY A 719 -18.21 -12.57 0.84
N THR A 720 -19.40 -13.10 0.56
CA THR A 720 -20.53 -12.35 -0.03
C THR A 720 -21.09 -11.24 0.87
N GLN A 721 -20.76 -11.26 2.17
CA GLN A 721 -21.15 -10.24 3.14
C GLN A 721 -20.11 -9.11 3.26
N SER A 722 -19.02 -9.17 2.47
CA SER A 722 -17.95 -8.16 2.50
C SER A 722 -18.43 -6.83 1.96
N LYS A 723 -17.97 -5.75 2.59
CA LYS A 723 -18.07 -4.37 2.11
C LYS A 723 -17.52 -4.26 0.70
N ILE A 724 -18.26 -3.59 -0.19
CA ILE A 724 -17.82 -3.26 -1.55
C ILE A 724 -17.64 -1.75 -1.71
N ASP A 725 -16.82 -1.33 -2.68
CA ASP A 725 -16.75 0.04 -3.17
C ASP A 725 -16.92 0.06 -4.69
N ASN A 726 -17.66 1.06 -5.20
CA ASN A 726 -18.23 1.06 -6.56
C ASN A 726 -19.04 -0.23 -6.85
N THR A 727 -18.37 -1.31 -7.29
CA THR A 727 -18.94 -2.67 -7.36
C THR A 727 -17.95 -3.77 -6.91
N GLY A 728 -16.72 -3.42 -6.53
CA GLY A 728 -15.62 -4.36 -6.33
C GLY A 728 -15.11 -4.44 -4.89
N PHE A 729 -14.12 -5.32 -4.70
CA PHE A 729 -13.54 -5.64 -3.39
C PHE A 729 -12.12 -5.09 -3.24
N THR A 730 -11.73 -4.73 -2.01
CA THR A 730 -10.37 -4.27 -1.68
C THR A 730 -9.78 -5.14 -0.58
N VAL A 731 -8.58 -5.68 -0.78
CA VAL A 731 -7.83 -6.41 0.25
C VAL A 731 -6.66 -5.57 0.73
N PHE A 732 -6.57 -5.36 2.04
CA PHE A 732 -5.41 -4.78 2.70
C PHE A 732 -4.51 -5.89 3.27
N PHE A 733 -3.21 -5.81 3.03
CA PHE A 733 -2.21 -6.73 3.57
C PHE A 733 -1.12 -5.95 4.32
N SER A 734 -0.70 -6.47 5.46
CA SER A 734 0.49 -5.98 6.14
C SER A 734 1.12 -7.06 7.01
N ASP A 735 2.36 -7.37 6.70
CA ASP A 735 3.26 -8.19 7.53
C ASP A 735 4.33 -7.30 8.17
N ARG A 736 4.40 -7.33 9.50
CA ARG A 736 5.39 -6.62 10.33
C ARG A 736 6.14 -7.59 11.26
N ARG A 737 6.14 -8.89 10.96
CA ARG A 737 6.97 -9.85 11.69
C ARG A 737 8.46 -9.48 11.55
N ASN A 738 9.25 -9.70 12.60
CA ASN A 738 10.62 -9.21 12.74
C ASN A 738 10.82 -7.67 12.65
N ASN A 739 9.78 -6.83 12.47
CA ASN A 739 9.92 -5.37 12.40
C ASN A 739 9.98 -4.78 13.81
N ARG A 740 11.20 -4.55 14.33
CA ARG A 740 11.42 -3.85 15.60
C ARG A 740 12.60 -2.88 15.48
N ASN A 741 12.39 -1.66 15.96
CA ASN A 741 13.49 -0.74 16.27
C ASN A 741 14.06 -1.00 17.68
N ALA A 742 15.12 -0.28 18.05
CA ALA A 742 15.78 -0.42 19.35
C ALA A 742 14.89 -0.04 20.57
N ALA A 743 13.74 0.61 20.35
CA ALA A 743 12.73 0.90 21.37
C ALA A 743 11.62 -0.18 21.45
N GLY A 744 11.71 -1.26 20.66
CA GLY A 744 10.73 -2.36 20.64
C GLY A 744 9.45 -2.09 19.84
N ALA A 745 9.37 -0.98 19.10
CA ALA A 745 8.18 -0.60 18.33
C ALA A 745 8.22 -1.15 16.89
N GLU A 746 7.04 -1.51 16.35
CA GLU A 746 6.86 -1.73 14.92
C GLU A 746 6.75 -0.38 14.19
N THR A 747 7.68 -0.09 13.27
CA THR A 747 7.70 1.15 12.47
C THR A 747 6.96 1.02 11.14
N GLY A 748 6.85 -0.20 10.60
CA GLY A 748 6.38 -0.45 9.23
C GLY A 748 7.45 -0.22 8.14
N ASP A 749 8.66 0.20 8.53
CA ASP A 749 9.78 0.50 7.65
C ASP A 749 10.87 -0.56 7.78
N TYR A 750 11.63 -0.85 6.71
CA TYR A 750 12.78 -1.77 6.80
C TYR A 750 13.77 -1.33 7.89
N GLY A 751 14.02 -0.02 8.00
CA GLY A 751 14.92 0.53 9.02
C GLY A 751 16.39 0.28 8.74
N TYR A 752 16.72 0.06 7.47
CA TYR A 752 18.08 -0.13 6.99
C TYR A 752 18.23 0.70 5.73
N GLU A 753 18.97 1.78 5.88
CA GLU A 753 19.10 2.86 4.89
C GLU A 753 20.55 2.98 4.37
N ASP A 754 21.50 2.31 5.01
CA ASP A 754 22.92 2.23 4.65
C ASP A 754 23.11 1.34 3.40
N PHE A 755 22.96 1.91 2.19
CA PHE A 755 22.94 1.17 0.91
C PHE A 755 23.51 1.92 -0.31
N VAL A 756 23.73 3.23 -0.26
CA VAL A 756 24.34 4.02 -1.34
C VAL A 756 25.85 3.93 -1.27
N ASN A 757 26.45 4.15 -0.11
CA ASN A 757 27.85 3.87 0.18
C ASN A 757 28.86 4.32 -0.90
N PRO A 758 29.11 5.63 -1.05
CA PRO A 758 30.12 6.18 -1.94
C PRO A 758 31.53 5.87 -1.44
N GLY A 759 32.50 5.82 -2.35
CA GLY A 759 33.91 5.61 -2.04
C GLY A 759 34.31 4.18 -1.63
N VAL A 760 33.37 3.26 -1.41
CA VAL A 760 33.64 1.88 -1.00
C VAL A 760 33.33 0.89 -2.13
N ALA A 761 34.29 0.04 -2.48
CA ALA A 761 34.15 -0.93 -3.57
C ALA A 761 32.95 -1.88 -3.34
N ASN A 762 32.07 -1.98 -4.34
CA ASN A 762 30.78 -2.69 -4.30
C ASN A 762 29.72 -2.13 -3.31
N GLY A 763 29.98 -0.99 -2.65
CA GLY A 763 29.04 -0.31 -1.75
C GLY A 763 28.57 -1.07 -0.50
N PRO A 764 29.44 -1.79 0.25
CA PRO A 764 29.08 -2.29 1.58
C PRO A 764 29.02 -1.15 2.61
N PRO A 765 28.32 -1.36 3.75
CA PRO A 765 28.01 -0.31 4.73
C PRO A 765 29.17 0.53 5.29
N ASN A 766 28.92 1.84 5.43
CA ASN A 766 29.86 2.84 5.92
C ASN A 766 29.41 3.51 7.24
N ASN A 767 28.15 3.38 7.65
CA ASN A 767 27.52 4.01 8.82
C ASN A 767 27.49 5.55 8.79
N VAL A 768 27.39 6.13 7.59
CA VAL A 768 27.19 7.57 7.31
C VAL A 768 25.83 7.74 6.64
N LEU A 769 25.20 8.92 6.75
CA LEU A 769 23.97 9.23 5.99
C LEU A 769 24.34 9.89 4.66
N ASP A 770 24.34 9.12 3.57
CA ASP A 770 24.63 9.61 2.23
C ASP A 770 23.37 10.06 1.46
N ASP A 771 23.56 10.84 0.39
CA ASP A 771 22.45 11.24 -0.49
C ASP A 771 21.82 9.99 -1.13
N GLY A 772 20.52 9.82 -0.94
CA GLY A 772 19.75 8.66 -1.40
C GLY A 772 19.27 7.73 -0.29
N GLU A 773 19.85 7.81 0.89
CA GLU A 773 19.61 6.86 1.99
C GLU A 773 18.43 7.27 2.89
N ASP A 774 18.28 8.56 3.20
CA ASP A 774 17.14 9.11 3.94
C ASP A 774 15.83 8.98 3.12
N VAL A 775 15.17 7.82 3.25
CA VAL A 775 13.92 7.48 2.57
C VAL A 775 12.65 7.79 3.37
N ASN A 776 12.76 8.28 4.62
CA ASN A 776 11.62 8.83 5.39
C ASN A 776 11.63 10.37 5.50
N ALA A 777 12.71 11.03 5.07
CA ALA A 777 13.01 12.44 5.33
C ALA A 777 13.11 12.78 6.83
N ASN A 778 13.66 11.85 7.65
CA ASN A 778 13.85 12.07 9.09
C ASN A 778 15.19 12.74 9.44
N GLY A 779 16.15 12.81 8.51
CA GLY A 779 17.46 13.42 8.69
C GLY A 779 18.48 12.60 9.50
N THR A 780 18.25 11.29 9.67
CA THR A 780 19.10 10.35 10.42
C THR A 780 19.22 9.01 9.67
N LEU A 781 20.30 8.27 9.90
CA LEU A 781 20.50 6.95 9.26
C LEU A 781 19.83 5.84 10.09
N ASP A 782 18.71 5.30 9.62
CA ASP A 782 18.13 4.10 10.23
C ASP A 782 18.95 2.84 9.86
N THR A 783 19.49 2.15 10.87
CA THR A 783 20.25 0.89 10.73
C THR A 783 19.65 -0.29 11.51
N TYR A 784 18.59 -0.06 12.28
CA TYR A 784 18.00 -1.07 13.17
C TYR A 784 17.48 -2.32 12.43
N GLY A 785 17.12 -2.19 11.15
CA GLY A 785 16.67 -3.27 10.26
C GLY A 785 17.73 -4.30 9.88
N ALA A 786 19.01 -3.98 10.06
CA ALA A 786 20.10 -4.95 9.90
C ALA A 786 20.22 -5.92 11.06
N ILE A 787 19.54 -5.68 12.18
CA ILE A 787 19.67 -6.45 13.42
C ILE A 787 18.59 -7.54 13.47
N PRO A 788 18.96 -8.81 13.74
CA PRO A 788 18.00 -9.90 13.89
C PRO A 788 16.99 -9.66 15.02
N ASN A 789 15.72 -9.95 14.76
CA ASN A 789 14.61 -9.85 15.71
C ASN A 789 13.80 -11.15 15.71
N TYR A 790 13.30 -11.57 16.87
CA TYR A 790 12.51 -12.78 17.05
C TYR A 790 11.36 -12.55 18.05
N ASN A 791 10.13 -12.87 17.63
CA ASN A 791 8.91 -12.86 18.44
C ASN A 791 8.75 -11.56 19.29
N GLY A 792 9.06 -10.42 18.68
CA GLY A 792 8.79 -9.07 19.22
C GLY A 792 9.96 -8.48 20.01
N VAL A 793 11.02 -9.25 20.25
CA VAL A 793 12.20 -8.80 21.00
C VAL A 793 13.28 -8.29 20.03
N TYR A 794 13.71 -7.05 20.23
CA TYR A 794 14.80 -6.46 19.44
C TYR A 794 16.15 -7.16 19.73
N SER A 795 17.00 -7.32 18.70
CA SER A 795 18.31 -7.96 18.82
C SER A 795 18.25 -9.38 19.41
N SER A 796 17.38 -10.22 18.85
CA SER A 796 17.13 -11.60 19.29
C SER A 796 16.98 -12.56 18.12
N VAL A 797 17.15 -13.86 18.38
CA VAL A 797 17.10 -14.95 17.40
C VAL A 797 16.38 -16.18 17.96
N PRO A 798 15.89 -17.10 17.12
CA PRO A 798 15.15 -18.28 17.58
C PRO A 798 15.99 -19.20 18.48
N PRO A 799 15.35 -20.04 19.32
CA PRO A 799 16.06 -21.02 20.15
C PRO A 799 16.99 -21.93 19.33
N GLY A 800 18.24 -22.03 19.77
CA GLY A 800 19.29 -22.80 19.07
C GLY A 800 19.73 -22.23 17.72
N ALA A 801 19.55 -20.93 17.48
CA ALA A 801 20.04 -20.23 16.30
C ALA A 801 21.53 -20.47 16.03
N ALA A 802 21.84 -21.20 14.95
CA ALA A 802 23.20 -21.52 14.53
C ALA A 802 23.71 -20.57 13.44
N ALA A 803 25.03 -20.34 13.40
CA ALA A 803 25.65 -19.58 12.31
C ALA A 803 25.40 -20.26 10.94
N PRO A 804 25.20 -19.49 9.85
CA PRO A 804 25.26 -18.03 9.75
C PRO A 804 24.02 -17.26 10.26
N LEU A 805 22.91 -17.92 10.61
CA LEU A 805 21.65 -17.27 11.02
C LEU A 805 21.55 -17.04 12.55
N ASN A 806 22.59 -16.46 13.15
CA ASN A 806 22.62 -16.08 14.57
C ASN A 806 22.62 -14.53 14.75
N LEU A 807 22.86 -14.03 15.96
CA LEU A 807 22.87 -12.58 16.27
C LEU A 807 23.88 -11.75 15.45
N ALA A 808 24.90 -12.38 14.85
CA ALA A 808 25.86 -11.71 13.96
C ALA A 808 25.36 -11.59 12.51
N ALA A 809 24.20 -12.18 12.16
CA ALA A 809 23.61 -12.06 10.84
C ALA A 809 23.23 -10.61 10.50
N ARG A 810 23.51 -10.18 9.28
CA ARG A 810 23.25 -8.85 8.71
C ARG A 810 22.72 -9.02 7.28
N PRO A 811 22.19 -7.98 6.62
CA PRO A 811 21.76 -8.06 5.21
C PRO A 811 22.87 -8.54 4.27
N THR A 812 24.12 -8.19 4.58
CA THR A 812 25.35 -8.59 3.87
C THR A 812 25.88 -9.99 4.27
N THR A 813 25.21 -10.73 5.15
CA THR A 813 25.64 -12.08 5.52
C THR A 813 25.37 -13.06 4.39
N THR A 814 26.41 -13.72 3.91
CA THR A 814 26.36 -14.81 2.94
C THR A 814 25.81 -16.09 3.58
N VAL A 815 24.86 -16.76 2.92
CA VAL A 815 24.27 -18.03 3.36
C VAL A 815 24.15 -19.02 2.20
N SER A 816 24.04 -20.31 2.49
CA SER A 816 23.72 -21.33 1.48
C SER A 816 22.25 -21.21 1.03
N ARG A 817 21.94 -21.66 -0.19
CA ARG A 817 20.55 -21.81 -0.68
C ARG A 817 19.73 -22.63 0.31
N GLY A 818 20.27 -23.75 0.80
CA GLY A 818 19.59 -24.60 1.77
C GLY A 818 19.23 -23.84 3.05
N ASN A 819 20.15 -23.04 3.59
CA ASN A 819 19.86 -22.27 4.81
C ASN A 819 18.81 -21.18 4.57
N ALA A 820 18.82 -20.51 3.41
CA ALA A 820 17.84 -19.48 3.06
C ALA A 820 16.41 -20.06 2.88
N GLN A 821 16.28 -21.23 2.24
CA GLN A 821 14.96 -21.81 1.92
C GLN A 821 14.31 -22.56 3.10
N VAL A 822 15.10 -23.12 4.03
CA VAL A 822 14.58 -23.99 5.11
C VAL A 822 14.22 -23.21 6.38
N ASN A 823 14.92 -22.10 6.67
CA ASN A 823 14.80 -21.38 7.94
C ASN A 823 13.84 -20.20 7.84
N ARG A 824 13.36 -19.72 9.00
CA ARG A 824 12.50 -18.53 9.12
C ARG A 824 13.25 -17.22 8.90
N ALA A 825 12.50 -16.19 8.56
CA ALA A 825 12.95 -14.80 8.64
C ALA A 825 13.50 -14.47 10.04
N ILE A 826 14.67 -13.84 10.06
CA ILE A 826 15.27 -13.20 11.25
C ILE A 826 15.44 -11.69 11.07
N LEU A 827 15.53 -11.20 9.82
CA LEU A 827 15.48 -9.79 9.46
C LEU A 827 14.08 -9.44 8.94
N PHE A 828 13.73 -8.14 8.93
CA PHE A 828 12.45 -7.67 8.38
C PHE A 828 12.47 -7.63 6.83
N ARG A 829 12.37 -8.80 6.20
CA ARG A 829 12.30 -9.00 4.74
C ARG A 829 11.04 -9.78 4.35
N HIS A 830 9.86 -9.19 4.59
CA HIS A 830 8.56 -9.77 4.24
C HIS A 830 7.92 -9.09 3.03
N ALA A 831 7.13 -9.85 2.27
CA ALA A 831 6.46 -9.42 1.05
C ALA A 831 5.08 -10.12 0.89
N LEU A 832 4.30 -9.62 -0.07
CA LEU A 832 3.09 -10.28 -0.57
C LEU A 832 3.37 -10.81 -1.99
N LYS A 833 3.00 -12.06 -2.26
CA LYS A 833 2.86 -12.56 -3.63
C LYS A 833 1.39 -12.63 -4.01
N VAL A 834 1.04 -12.22 -5.23
CA VAL A 834 -0.31 -12.42 -5.80
C VAL A 834 -0.19 -13.25 -7.06
N GLN A 835 -1.03 -14.28 -7.18
CA GLN A 835 -0.96 -15.28 -8.25
C GLN A 835 -2.35 -15.68 -8.73
N ASN A 836 -2.42 -16.40 -9.86
CA ASN A 836 -3.67 -16.90 -10.46
C ASN A 836 -4.68 -15.78 -10.82
N GLY A 837 -4.17 -14.59 -11.20
CA GLY A 837 -4.97 -13.41 -11.55
C GLY A 837 -5.50 -13.38 -12.99
N ALA A 838 -5.11 -14.31 -13.86
CA ALA A 838 -5.41 -14.26 -15.29
C ALA A 838 -6.92 -14.26 -15.61
N SER A 839 -7.73 -14.97 -14.82
CA SER A 839 -9.14 -15.25 -15.11
C SER A 839 -10.14 -14.47 -14.24
N LEU A 840 -9.72 -13.42 -13.54
CA LEU A 840 -10.56 -12.69 -12.55
C LEU A 840 -11.98 -12.38 -13.05
N ALA A 841 -12.12 -11.70 -14.18
CA ALA A 841 -13.43 -11.35 -14.73
C ALA A 841 -14.24 -12.55 -15.23
N ALA A 842 -13.58 -13.62 -15.69
CA ALA A 842 -14.25 -14.86 -16.08
C ALA A 842 -14.80 -15.64 -14.87
N LEU A 843 -14.35 -15.33 -13.65
CA LEU A 843 -14.96 -15.79 -12.39
C LEU A 843 -16.16 -14.92 -11.96
N GLY A 844 -16.39 -13.77 -12.62
CA GLY A 844 -17.51 -12.86 -12.34
C GLY A 844 -17.21 -11.68 -11.41
N ILE A 845 -15.96 -11.45 -11.00
CA ILE A 845 -15.60 -10.29 -10.17
C ILE A 845 -15.50 -9.03 -11.05
N THR A 846 -16.16 -7.94 -10.67
CA THR A 846 -16.15 -6.68 -11.44
C THR A 846 -14.95 -5.79 -11.12
N GLY A 847 -14.39 -5.90 -9.92
CA GLY A 847 -13.18 -5.17 -9.54
C GLY A 847 -12.49 -5.72 -8.29
N LEU A 848 -11.16 -5.63 -8.27
CA LEU A 848 -10.30 -6.13 -7.19
C LEU A 848 -9.07 -5.24 -7.02
N THR A 849 -8.98 -4.56 -5.87
CA THR A 849 -7.79 -3.79 -5.47
C THR A 849 -7.03 -4.54 -4.39
N ILE A 850 -5.74 -4.79 -4.60
CA ILE A 850 -4.82 -5.29 -3.58
C ILE A 850 -4.01 -4.10 -3.04
N VAL A 851 -3.98 -3.92 -1.73
CA VAL A 851 -3.18 -2.91 -1.04
C VAL A 851 -2.23 -3.60 -0.08
N ALA A 852 -0.95 -3.22 -0.06
CA ALA A 852 0.04 -3.76 0.86
C ALA A 852 0.94 -2.68 1.47
N GLU A 853 1.26 -2.80 2.77
CA GLU A 853 2.43 -2.13 3.34
C GLU A 853 3.74 -2.69 2.80
N ASN A 854 3.73 -3.93 2.33
CA ASN A 854 4.91 -4.67 1.90
C ASN A 854 5.11 -4.59 0.37
N PRO A 855 6.29 -4.98 -0.13
CA PRO A 855 6.51 -5.19 -1.55
C PRO A 855 5.58 -6.29 -2.10
N VAL A 856 5.03 -6.09 -3.30
CA VAL A 856 4.15 -7.03 -3.97
C VAL A 856 4.84 -7.65 -5.18
N TYR A 857 4.80 -8.97 -5.28
CA TYR A 857 5.21 -9.73 -6.47
C TYR A 857 3.97 -10.26 -7.18
N ILE A 858 3.68 -9.73 -8.38
CA ILE A 858 2.61 -10.24 -9.25
C ILE A 858 3.19 -11.38 -10.08
N GLN A 859 2.73 -12.61 -9.88
CA GLN A 859 3.22 -13.79 -10.61
C GLN A 859 2.17 -14.32 -11.61
N GLY A 860 2.61 -14.43 -12.86
CA GLY A 860 1.80 -14.87 -14.01
C GLY A 860 0.95 -13.76 -14.62
N ASP A 861 0.21 -14.10 -15.67
CA ASP A 861 -0.73 -13.19 -16.33
C ASP A 861 -1.79 -12.69 -15.33
N TRP A 862 -2.14 -11.40 -15.42
CA TRP A 862 -3.03 -10.73 -14.48
C TRP A 862 -4.11 -9.93 -15.19
N ASN A 863 -5.38 -10.27 -14.92
CA ASN A 863 -6.58 -9.64 -15.51
C ASN A 863 -6.59 -9.66 -17.06
N ALA A 864 -5.85 -10.62 -17.61
CA ALA A 864 -5.58 -10.89 -19.01
C ALA A 864 -5.16 -12.36 -19.10
N ASN A 865 -5.25 -12.99 -20.27
CA ASN A 865 -4.86 -14.38 -20.46
C ASN A 865 -4.32 -14.57 -21.89
N GLY A 866 -3.00 -14.39 -22.07
CA GLY A 866 -2.36 -14.37 -23.39
C GLY A 866 -2.77 -13.20 -24.31
N THR A 867 -3.68 -12.32 -23.87
CA THR A 867 -4.20 -11.18 -24.63
C THR A 867 -5.00 -10.21 -23.75
N PHE A 868 -5.10 -8.95 -24.19
CA PHE A 868 -5.99 -7.93 -23.59
C PHE A 868 -7.41 -7.92 -24.20
N ASN A 869 -7.71 -8.76 -25.21
CA ASN A 869 -9.00 -8.78 -25.90
C ASN A 869 -10.09 -9.59 -25.16
N GLY A 870 -9.80 -10.11 -23.97
CA GLY A 870 -10.72 -10.92 -23.17
C GLY A 870 -11.62 -10.10 -22.22
N ALA A 871 -12.51 -10.80 -21.51
CA ALA A 871 -13.21 -10.24 -20.36
C ALA A 871 -12.20 -9.86 -19.25
N HIS A 872 -12.43 -8.73 -18.61
CA HIS A 872 -11.50 -8.08 -17.68
C HIS A 872 -12.28 -7.30 -16.60
N ALA A 873 -11.64 -7.08 -15.46
CA ALA A 873 -12.20 -6.43 -14.28
C ALA A 873 -11.42 -5.13 -13.97
N ALA A 874 -12.01 -4.27 -13.15
CA ALA A 874 -11.35 -3.07 -12.65
C ALA A 874 -10.34 -3.44 -11.54
N THR A 875 -9.08 -3.71 -11.89
CA THR A 875 -8.05 -4.18 -10.92
C THR A 875 -6.92 -3.19 -10.66
N ALA A 876 -6.45 -3.16 -9.42
CA ALA A 876 -5.30 -2.36 -9.00
C ALA A 876 -4.42 -3.10 -7.98
N VAL A 877 -3.14 -2.71 -7.94
CA VAL A 877 -2.19 -3.06 -6.86
C VAL A 877 -1.55 -1.78 -6.34
N ILE A 878 -1.57 -1.58 -5.01
CA ILE A 878 -1.12 -0.39 -4.30
C ILE A 878 -0.11 -0.84 -3.23
N ALA A 879 1.19 -0.62 -3.42
CA ALA A 879 2.23 -1.27 -2.62
C ALA A 879 3.45 -0.37 -2.32
N ASP A 880 4.31 -0.83 -1.40
CA ASP A 880 5.64 -0.24 -1.18
C ASP A 880 6.51 -0.30 -2.45
N ALA A 881 6.52 -1.45 -3.10
CA ALA A 881 7.12 -1.67 -4.41
C ALA A 881 6.34 -2.76 -5.16
N VAL A 882 6.20 -2.65 -6.49
CA VAL A 882 5.62 -3.72 -7.32
C VAL A 882 6.67 -4.35 -8.23
N ASN A 883 6.83 -5.67 -8.10
CA ASN A 883 7.58 -6.53 -9.01
C ASN A 883 6.61 -7.33 -9.90
N VAL A 884 6.98 -7.54 -11.16
CA VAL A 884 6.26 -8.45 -12.09
C VAL A 884 7.13 -9.65 -12.43
N LEU A 885 6.54 -10.84 -12.30
CA LEU A 885 7.15 -12.16 -12.52
C LEU A 885 6.27 -12.94 -13.50
N SER A 886 6.87 -13.63 -14.46
CA SER A 886 6.13 -14.28 -15.55
C SER A 886 5.52 -15.63 -15.11
N ASN A 887 4.76 -16.24 -16.02
CA ASN A 887 4.25 -17.62 -15.87
C ASN A 887 5.36 -18.69 -15.82
N ALA A 888 6.62 -18.34 -16.11
CA ALA A 888 7.79 -19.21 -16.08
C ALA A 888 8.62 -19.07 -14.78
N TRP A 889 8.30 -18.08 -13.93
CA TRP A 889 9.02 -17.85 -12.69
C TRP A 889 8.93 -19.06 -11.75
N ASN A 890 10.09 -19.51 -11.26
CA ASN A 890 10.21 -20.46 -10.17
C ASN A 890 11.12 -19.85 -9.12
N ASP A 891 10.62 -19.70 -7.89
CA ASP A 891 11.37 -19.10 -6.78
C ASP A 891 12.69 -19.83 -6.51
N VAL A 892 12.79 -21.13 -6.83
CA VAL A 892 14.03 -21.90 -6.63
C VAL A 892 15.11 -21.50 -7.64
N ASN A 893 14.75 -21.10 -8.86
CA ASN A 893 15.73 -20.58 -9.83
C ASN A 893 16.38 -19.29 -9.31
N SER A 894 15.66 -18.49 -8.51
CA SER A 894 16.23 -17.30 -7.86
C SER A 894 17.32 -17.63 -6.83
N PHE A 895 17.28 -18.80 -6.17
CA PHE A 895 18.34 -19.25 -5.26
C PHE A 895 19.44 -20.09 -5.95
N LEU A 896 19.15 -20.72 -7.09
CA LEU A 896 20.14 -21.44 -7.90
C LEU A 896 21.01 -20.48 -8.72
N PHE A 897 20.41 -19.39 -9.21
CA PHE A 897 21.03 -18.43 -10.11
C PHE A 897 20.88 -16.98 -9.59
N PRO A 898 21.29 -16.70 -8.33
CA PRO A 898 20.98 -15.44 -7.65
C PRO A 898 21.48 -14.18 -8.35
N TYR A 899 22.57 -14.30 -9.11
CA TYR A 899 23.25 -13.19 -9.77
C TYR A 899 23.37 -13.37 -11.30
N ALA A 900 22.57 -14.26 -11.87
CA ALA A 900 22.52 -14.53 -13.30
C ALA A 900 21.05 -14.44 -13.76
N ALA A 901 20.68 -13.38 -14.48
CA ALA A 901 19.31 -13.18 -14.93
C ALA A 901 18.92 -14.12 -16.07
N ASP A 902 19.85 -14.45 -16.97
CA ASP A 902 19.65 -15.37 -18.11
C ASP A 902 19.16 -16.78 -17.71
N SER A 903 19.54 -17.20 -16.51
CA SER A 903 19.21 -18.50 -15.91
C SER A 903 17.95 -18.42 -15.03
N ARG A 904 17.24 -17.28 -15.06
CA ARG A 904 15.94 -17.03 -14.42
C ARG A 904 14.94 -16.65 -15.52
N PRO A 905 14.54 -17.63 -16.35
CA PRO A 905 13.85 -17.39 -17.63
C PRO A 905 12.49 -16.74 -17.48
N ARG A 906 12.04 -16.10 -18.58
CA ARG A 906 10.79 -15.35 -18.69
C ARG A 906 9.90 -16.02 -19.73
N SER A 907 8.59 -16.05 -19.49
CA SER A 907 7.62 -16.39 -20.52
C SER A 907 7.76 -15.44 -21.71
N ALA A 908 7.88 -15.98 -22.93
CA ALA A 908 8.12 -15.20 -24.16
C ALA A 908 7.17 -14.00 -24.34
N ASN A 909 5.93 -14.11 -23.84
CA ASN A 909 5.06 -12.97 -23.56
C ASN A 909 4.49 -13.08 -22.14
N SER A 910 4.11 -11.96 -21.53
CA SER A 910 3.34 -11.91 -20.27
C SER A 910 2.40 -10.70 -20.26
N TYR A 911 1.18 -10.87 -19.76
CA TYR A 911 0.11 -9.86 -19.89
C TYR A 911 -0.39 -9.39 -18.52
N TYR A 912 -0.25 -8.08 -18.26
CA TYR A 912 -0.67 -7.44 -17.01
C TYR A 912 -1.65 -6.29 -17.30
N ARG A 913 -2.94 -6.47 -16.98
CA ARG A 913 -3.98 -5.42 -17.14
C ARG A 913 -4.42 -4.84 -15.79
N VAL A 914 -3.63 -3.93 -15.22
CA VAL A 914 -3.77 -3.52 -13.81
C VAL A 914 -3.26 -2.10 -13.57
N ALA A 915 -3.96 -1.34 -12.73
CA ALA A 915 -3.48 -0.05 -12.26
C ALA A 915 -2.48 -0.22 -11.11
N ILE A 916 -1.32 0.43 -11.17
CA ILE A 916 -0.23 0.27 -10.19
C ILE A 916 0.04 1.57 -9.45
N ILE A 917 -0.11 1.54 -8.12
CA ILE A 917 0.56 2.49 -7.23
C ILE A 917 1.74 1.79 -6.57
N SER A 918 2.93 2.36 -6.73
CA SER A 918 4.18 1.83 -6.15
C SER A 918 4.98 2.96 -5.53
N GLY A 919 5.65 2.69 -4.42
CA GLY A 919 6.79 3.51 -4.00
C GLY A 919 7.92 3.44 -5.03
N LYS A 920 8.69 4.52 -5.15
CA LYS A 920 9.81 4.64 -6.10
C LYS A 920 11.13 4.82 -5.37
N GLY A 921 12.24 4.39 -5.97
CA GLY A 921 13.56 4.65 -5.41
C GLY A 921 13.83 6.14 -5.28
N ARG A 922 14.47 6.55 -4.16
CA ARG A 922 14.99 7.90 -3.99
C ARG A 922 16.11 8.12 -5.00
N ILE A 923 16.06 9.24 -5.70
CA ILE A 923 17.12 9.67 -6.61
C ILE A 923 18.25 10.28 -5.79
N PHE A 924 19.48 10.09 -6.25
CA PHE A 924 20.67 10.66 -5.63
C PHE A 924 21.77 10.97 -6.65
N SER A 925 22.67 11.86 -6.26
CA SER A 925 23.82 12.29 -7.06
C SER A 925 24.78 11.12 -7.32
N LYS A 926 25.19 10.87 -8.58
CA LYS A 926 26.06 9.72 -8.92
C LYS A 926 27.38 9.75 -8.09
N PRO A 927 27.65 8.74 -7.23
CA PRO A 927 28.87 8.66 -6.43
C PRO A 927 30.17 8.78 -7.25
N GLY A 928 31.21 9.36 -6.66
CA GLY A 928 32.49 9.64 -7.34
C GLY A 928 33.27 8.38 -7.75
N ASP A 929 33.15 7.31 -6.98
CA ASP A 929 33.73 5.98 -7.23
C ASP A 929 33.08 5.23 -8.41
N VAL A 930 31.85 5.59 -8.77
CA VAL A 930 31.11 4.95 -9.87
C VAL A 930 31.49 5.61 -11.20
N ALA A 931 31.71 4.77 -12.22
CA ALA A 931 32.12 5.19 -13.57
C ALA A 931 31.31 6.40 -14.11
N ALA A 932 31.99 7.33 -14.78
CA ALA A 932 31.42 8.64 -15.14
C ALA A 932 30.10 8.53 -15.95
N GLY A 933 30.03 7.59 -16.89
CA GLY A 933 28.83 7.27 -17.68
C GLY A 933 27.95 6.20 -17.03
N SER A 934 27.49 6.41 -15.80
CA SER A 934 26.61 5.46 -15.08
C SER A 934 25.23 6.01 -14.78
N THR A 935 24.24 5.12 -14.78
CA THR A 935 22.84 5.36 -14.36
C THR A 935 22.60 5.10 -12.87
N PHE A 936 23.60 4.68 -12.09
CA PHE A 936 23.45 4.54 -10.63
C PHE A 936 23.15 5.90 -9.98
N GLY A 937 22.19 5.93 -9.04
CA GLY A 937 21.58 7.15 -8.50
C GLY A 937 20.31 7.61 -9.24
N THR A 938 20.03 7.06 -10.43
CA THR A 938 18.70 7.23 -11.04
C THR A 938 17.68 6.29 -10.38
N ASP A 939 16.41 6.51 -10.69
CA ASP A 939 15.28 5.67 -10.32
C ASP A 939 14.99 4.54 -11.33
N GLY A 940 15.73 4.46 -12.44
CA GLY A 940 15.40 3.58 -13.57
C GLY A 940 14.21 4.03 -14.43
N GLY A 941 13.61 5.19 -14.12
CA GLY A 941 12.54 5.84 -14.87
C GLY A 941 11.24 5.04 -15.03
N ALA A 942 10.27 5.65 -15.73
CA ALA A 942 8.94 5.08 -15.96
C ALA A 942 8.97 3.70 -16.66
N HIS A 943 9.98 3.46 -17.49
CA HIS A 943 10.18 2.19 -18.20
C HIS A 943 10.65 1.04 -17.27
N SER A 944 11.24 1.34 -16.11
CA SER A 944 11.61 0.33 -15.10
C SER A 944 10.82 0.49 -13.78
N PHE A 945 9.68 1.20 -13.84
CA PHE A 945 8.79 1.42 -12.68
C PHE A 945 8.19 0.10 -12.16
N LEU A 946 7.78 -0.78 -13.07
CA LEU A 946 7.48 -2.17 -12.74
C LEU A 946 8.83 -2.91 -12.56
N ARG A 947 9.15 -3.27 -11.31
CA ARG A 947 10.41 -3.93 -11.00
C ARG A 947 10.42 -5.37 -11.58
N MET A 948 11.60 -5.86 -11.93
CA MET A 948 11.80 -7.17 -12.57
C MET A 948 13.04 -7.87 -12.03
N LEU A 949 13.04 -9.21 -12.12
CA LEU A 949 14.12 -10.11 -11.70
C LEU A 949 14.52 -11.17 -12.77
N GLU A 950 13.73 -11.33 -13.83
CA GLU A 950 13.95 -12.34 -14.88
C GLU A 950 14.82 -11.80 -16.03
N GLY A 951 15.44 -12.70 -16.78
CA GLY A 951 16.17 -12.40 -18.02
C GLY A 951 16.28 -13.64 -18.91
N GLU A 952 16.59 -13.45 -20.20
CA GLU A 952 16.72 -14.54 -21.16
C GLU A 952 17.75 -14.25 -22.25
N THR A 953 18.14 -15.30 -22.98
CA THR A 953 18.88 -15.25 -24.24
C THR A 953 17.98 -15.06 -25.48
N VAL A 954 16.66 -15.04 -25.28
CA VAL A 954 15.63 -14.86 -26.33
C VAL A 954 14.82 -13.59 -26.10
N ALA A 955 14.26 -13.03 -27.17
CA ALA A 955 13.45 -11.81 -27.09
C ALA A 955 12.08 -12.11 -26.47
N SER A 956 11.82 -11.56 -25.28
CA SER A 956 10.57 -11.69 -24.54
C SER A 956 9.86 -10.33 -24.37
N THR A 957 8.53 -10.31 -24.41
CA THR A 957 7.71 -9.08 -24.30
C THR A 957 6.93 -9.03 -22.98
N VAL A 958 7.06 -7.92 -22.24
CA VAL A 958 6.17 -7.57 -21.13
C VAL A 958 5.08 -6.63 -21.67
N HIS A 959 3.88 -7.17 -21.85
CA HIS A 959 2.70 -6.40 -22.21
C HIS A 959 2.03 -5.86 -20.95
N TYR A 960 1.94 -4.54 -20.85
CA TYR A 960 1.28 -3.84 -19.77
C TYR A 960 0.14 -2.97 -20.32
N ARG A 961 -1.02 -3.03 -19.67
CA ARG A 961 -2.12 -2.10 -19.89
C ARG A 961 -2.62 -1.59 -18.54
N GLY A 962 -2.53 -0.30 -18.29
CA GLY A 962 -2.92 0.23 -17.00
C GLY A 962 -2.66 1.72 -16.82
N SER A 963 -2.37 2.08 -15.58
CA SER A 963 -1.98 3.40 -15.13
C SER A 963 -0.95 3.23 -14.03
N MET A 964 0.15 3.98 -14.10
CA MET A 964 1.22 3.94 -13.10
C MET A 964 1.22 5.22 -12.28
N ALA A 965 1.34 5.12 -10.96
CA ALA A 965 1.35 6.26 -10.06
C ALA A 965 2.30 6.04 -8.88
N THR A 966 2.97 7.09 -8.43
CA THR A 966 3.75 7.05 -7.19
C THR A 966 3.52 8.30 -6.35
N PHE A 967 3.38 8.12 -5.04
CA PHE A 967 3.13 9.20 -4.08
C PHE A 967 4.23 9.31 -3.02
N PHE A 968 5.17 8.37 -2.97
CA PHE A 968 6.16 8.24 -1.90
C PHE A 968 7.40 7.47 -2.37
N TYR A 969 8.50 7.63 -1.64
CA TYR A 969 9.62 6.71 -1.77
C TYR A 969 9.30 5.38 -1.11
N ASN A 970 9.82 4.27 -1.65
CA ASN A 970 9.71 2.96 -1.00
C ASN A 970 10.47 2.93 0.33
N ARG A 971 9.96 2.16 1.28
CA ARG A 971 10.35 2.08 2.69
C ARG A 971 10.68 0.67 3.16
N GLN A 972 10.33 -0.35 2.38
CA GLN A 972 10.67 -1.75 2.66
C GLN A 972 11.61 -2.34 1.59
N ALA A 973 11.28 -2.21 0.30
CA ALA A 973 12.12 -2.67 -0.82
C ALA A 973 13.19 -1.63 -1.20
N ASN A 974 14.08 -1.31 -0.25
CA ASN A 974 15.05 -0.21 -0.32
C ASN A 974 16.14 -0.38 -1.40
N GLY A 975 16.26 -1.54 -2.06
CA GLY A 975 17.29 -1.79 -3.07
C GLY A 975 17.30 -0.76 -4.21
N PRO A 976 18.35 0.09 -4.35
CA PRO A 976 18.39 1.15 -5.36
C PRO A 976 18.46 0.59 -6.79
N PHE A 977 18.10 1.40 -7.79
CA PHE A 977 18.09 0.95 -9.19
C PHE A 977 19.48 0.50 -9.65
N LYS A 978 19.49 -0.64 -10.34
CA LYS A 978 20.66 -1.39 -10.80
C LYS A 978 20.30 -2.05 -12.14
N CYS A 979 21.15 -1.79 -13.13
CA CYS A 979 21.19 -2.35 -14.47
C CYS A 979 22.56 -1.95 -15.08
N CYS A 980 23.03 -2.51 -16.20
CA CYS A 980 22.39 -3.52 -17.07
C CYS A 980 23.35 -4.69 -17.34
N ALA A 981 24.11 -5.12 -16.33
CA ALA A 981 25.15 -6.16 -16.43
C ALA A 981 24.61 -7.60 -16.47
N GLY A 982 23.29 -7.80 -16.63
CA GLY A 982 22.65 -9.12 -16.57
C GLY A 982 22.57 -9.75 -15.18
N VAL A 983 22.97 -9.02 -14.13
CA VAL A 983 22.98 -9.52 -12.74
C VAL A 983 21.58 -9.49 -12.14
N VAL A 984 20.97 -8.30 -12.01
CA VAL A 984 19.65 -8.17 -11.36
C VAL A 984 18.51 -8.68 -12.24
N TYR A 985 18.45 -8.28 -13.52
CA TYR A 985 17.42 -8.66 -14.50
C TYR A 985 17.92 -8.47 -15.93
N GLY A 986 17.27 -9.10 -16.91
CA GLY A 986 17.43 -8.81 -18.33
C GLY A 986 16.35 -7.82 -18.81
N VAL A 987 16.70 -6.89 -19.69
CA VAL A 987 15.76 -5.89 -20.23
C VAL A 987 14.87 -6.55 -21.30
N PRO A 988 13.55 -6.67 -21.09
CA PRO A 988 12.63 -7.21 -22.09
C PRO A 988 12.17 -6.13 -23.06
N VAL A 989 11.47 -6.52 -24.12
CA VAL A 989 10.65 -5.59 -24.91
C VAL A 989 9.46 -5.15 -24.04
N ARG A 990 9.14 -3.85 -24.04
CA ARG A 990 8.07 -3.26 -23.23
C ARG A 990 6.95 -2.71 -24.10
N ASP A 991 5.80 -3.37 -24.09
CA ASP A 991 4.56 -2.87 -24.71
C ASP A 991 3.69 -2.24 -23.61
N TYR A 992 3.93 -0.97 -23.29
CA TYR A 992 3.33 -0.28 -22.14
C TYR A 992 2.23 0.69 -22.60
N THR A 993 0.98 0.24 -22.50
CA THR A 993 -0.20 0.97 -22.94
C THR A 993 -1.00 1.56 -21.77
N PHE A 994 -1.61 2.73 -21.97
CA PHE A 994 -2.59 3.27 -21.02
C PHE A 994 -3.93 2.53 -21.17
N ASP A 995 -4.59 2.26 -20.04
CA ASP A 995 -5.92 1.68 -20.03
C ASP A 995 -7.01 2.75 -20.13
N THR A 996 -7.61 2.88 -21.32
CA THR A 996 -8.65 3.87 -21.61
C THR A 996 -9.90 3.71 -20.75
N ASP A 997 -10.14 2.54 -20.17
CA ASP A 997 -11.35 2.29 -19.37
C ASP A 997 -11.31 3.05 -18.04
N PHE A 998 -10.13 3.45 -17.55
CA PHE A 998 -9.99 4.33 -16.38
C PHE A 998 -10.42 5.78 -16.62
N LEU A 999 -10.75 6.15 -17.87
CA LEU A 999 -11.45 7.41 -18.17
C LEU A 999 -12.96 7.34 -17.87
N ASN A 1000 -13.51 6.13 -17.63
CA ASN A 1000 -14.88 5.91 -17.18
C ASN A 1000 -14.89 5.64 -15.66
N PRO A 1001 -15.44 6.55 -14.82
CA PRO A 1001 -15.45 6.34 -13.37
C PRO A 1001 -16.16 5.07 -12.88
N ALA A 1002 -17.06 4.48 -13.67
CA ALA A 1002 -17.71 3.22 -13.34
C ALA A 1002 -16.77 1.99 -13.47
N LEU A 1003 -15.69 2.10 -14.24
CA LEU A 1003 -14.69 1.05 -14.47
C LEU A 1003 -13.39 1.29 -13.69
N LEU A 1004 -13.38 2.24 -12.75
CA LEU A 1004 -12.26 2.44 -11.85
C LEU A 1004 -12.18 1.32 -10.79
N PRO A 1005 -10.96 0.84 -10.46
CA PRO A 1005 -10.74 -0.10 -9.37
C PRO A 1005 -11.33 0.40 -8.04
N PRO A 1006 -11.85 -0.50 -7.18
CA PRO A 1006 -12.44 -0.12 -5.90
C PRO A 1006 -11.42 0.60 -5.01
N ASN A 1007 -11.87 1.64 -4.31
CA ASN A 1007 -11.06 2.57 -3.51
C ASN A 1007 -9.95 3.31 -4.30
N THR A 1008 -10.12 3.56 -5.60
CA THR A 1008 -9.18 4.38 -6.39
C THR A 1008 -8.91 5.74 -5.71
N PRO A 1009 -7.65 6.11 -5.44
CA PRO A 1009 -7.32 7.43 -4.89
C PRO A 1009 -7.69 8.58 -5.83
N VAL A 1010 -8.15 9.69 -5.24
CA VAL A 1010 -8.54 10.90 -5.96
C VAL A 1010 -7.79 12.12 -5.43
N PHE A 1011 -7.33 12.99 -6.32
CA PHE A 1011 -6.99 14.37 -6.00
C PHE A 1011 -8.29 15.14 -5.73
N ARG A 1012 -8.25 16.19 -4.89
CA ARG A 1012 -9.43 17.05 -4.64
C ARG A 1012 -9.11 18.53 -4.71
N ASP A 1013 -10.08 19.30 -5.15
CA ASP A 1013 -10.11 20.76 -5.14
C ASP A 1013 -11.55 21.26 -4.83
N LEU A 1014 -11.71 22.54 -4.50
CA LEU A 1014 -12.99 23.21 -4.27
C LEU A 1014 -13.04 24.53 -5.06
N ASN A 1015 -13.83 24.55 -6.12
CA ASN A 1015 -13.93 25.69 -7.02
C ASN A 1015 -15.26 26.45 -6.86
N ALA A 1016 -15.24 27.76 -7.08
CA ALA A 1016 -16.45 28.57 -7.18
C ALA A 1016 -16.89 28.66 -8.65
N VAL A 1017 -18.13 28.26 -8.95
CA VAL A 1017 -18.63 28.08 -10.33
C VAL A 1017 -19.73 29.05 -10.72
N GLY A 1018 -20.37 29.74 -9.76
CA GLY A 1018 -21.42 30.71 -10.05
C GLY A 1018 -21.82 31.58 -8.86
N PHE A 1019 -22.37 32.76 -9.17
CA PHE A 1019 -22.96 33.70 -8.22
C PHE A 1019 -24.27 34.24 -8.81
N ALA A 1020 -25.32 34.32 -7.99
CA ALA A 1020 -26.62 34.83 -8.35
C ALA A 1020 -27.17 35.75 -7.24
N GLN A 1021 -27.81 36.84 -7.65
CA GLN A 1021 -28.43 37.81 -6.75
C GLN A 1021 -29.91 37.95 -7.11
N GLU A 1022 -30.81 37.74 -6.15
CA GLU A 1022 -32.24 37.94 -6.33
C GLU A 1022 -32.71 39.17 -5.53
N LEU A 1023 -33.02 40.26 -6.23
CA LEU A 1023 -33.52 41.50 -5.63
C LEU A 1023 -35.03 41.42 -5.41
N ARG A 1024 -35.45 40.89 -4.25
CA ARG A 1024 -36.85 40.79 -3.85
C ARG A 1024 -37.40 42.13 -3.33
N PRO A 1025 -38.63 42.54 -3.70
CA PRO A 1025 -39.27 43.70 -3.09
C PRO A 1025 -39.71 43.39 -1.65
N GLY A 1026 -38.94 43.89 -0.67
CA GLY A 1026 -39.40 43.96 0.72
C GLY A 1026 -40.73 44.72 0.83
N ARG A 1027 -41.62 44.24 1.72
CA ARG A 1027 -43.00 44.72 1.90
C ARG A 1027 -43.11 45.97 2.78
#